data_AF-A0A3B9HCK4-F1
#
_entry.id   AF-A0A3B9HCK4-F1
#
_cell.length_a   1.000
_cell.length_b   1.000
_cell.length_c   1.000
_cell.angle_alpha   90.00
_cell.angle_beta   90.00
_cell.angle_gamma   90.00
#
_symmetry.space_group_name_H-M   'P 1'
#
loop_
_entity.id
_entity.type
_entity.pdbx_description
1 polymer ?
#
loop_
_entity_poly.entity_id
_entity_poly.type
_entity_poly.pdbx_seq_one_letter_code
_entity_poly.pdbx_strand_id
1 'polypeptide(L)'
;MIDVFPTQMKRAITYLLLFTLFFLIGYLFHKYEHKVFSNETVIVDRELPNVSDIEIDTISIEIPDSAYQVLLRNREEALKNSLLTKEYRDKVLANLISDSDTFRIDLRLKGDKPDHWNHNFKWSFRIKIKDGKALNGIKVFNFQRPRTRGDVNEWFFHQTLKEFGLINLRFKFVKAFINGRDAGIYAIEEYFDKRLIESNGLREGITFRFDCSKYWPKEPGVNDNRIVSAPIDPFKMGKPIDDNPRYVQFKVAKDLIGGYIAGQYRTDEVFDVHKMAKYFAILDLTGYQHAAFLDNMKFYYNPLTSLIEPVGYDNQIINYIGAQPLLGDRSLLGERRKFGKKTVSFDHRSWHDNIFSDTVFQKAYISALSEVSQSGKLDAFFEKINNKLLECIALIRLNDEKYDFKGDQIFKANASYIRRFLAPNDALESYTVHKDTLNGKVQFEFQNTHYLPVEVVTLKYKDSAIVSKRTIVQSSGADNGSVNLVYSVSPELLKKRKFIDKVSFEYRILGTEQMFSCEPHHWRYFDDQNSGAIMQAKNANYKDFGFVEENENNLLVKKGSYTIESDLIVGSEKILSIEAGTNLKLINGASIISYGGISLEGNSENPISISSDGGEGILVIDSPKRSKIVHTKFLGLSNFQINDWVLPSAVTFYNSDVDIDYTSFEGNVRGDDYLNVFRSEVNLTNSTFYKTNADAFDGDFISGKISNVRFDSIGNDALDFSGSKLKLYNVFINDVADKGLSAGERTTIFCQNVEFQGCELAVNSKDDSRVDIRQSGIMNCTVGYVAFMKKTEYGPASISASKVTLEECNKDWLIEEKSTLFIDGKAQEHTNDNVSMLLYGNEYGKSSK
;
A
#
# COMPACT_ATOMS: atom_id res chain seq x y z
N MET A 1 17.18 -29.11 -33.40
CA MET A 1 15.91 -29.82 -33.74
C MET A 1 14.71 -28.90 -33.97
N ILE A 2 14.84 -27.56 -33.85
CA ILE A 2 13.71 -26.61 -33.94
C ILE A 2 13.56 -26.00 -35.35
N ASP A 3 14.52 -26.18 -36.26
CA ASP A 3 14.53 -25.46 -37.54
C ASP A 3 13.55 -25.96 -38.62
N VAL A 4 12.80 -27.04 -38.36
CA VAL A 4 11.89 -27.64 -39.33
C VAL A 4 10.43 -27.15 -39.18
N PHE A 5 10.14 -26.30 -38.18
CA PHE A 5 8.77 -25.88 -37.89
C PHE A 5 8.41 -24.47 -38.42
N PRO A 6 7.15 -24.23 -38.87
CA PRO A 6 6.65 -22.91 -39.24
C PRO A 6 6.77 -21.88 -38.09
N THR A 7 6.93 -20.61 -38.42
CA THR A 7 7.25 -19.52 -37.47
C THR A 7 6.26 -19.40 -36.30
N GLN A 8 4.98 -19.65 -36.54
CA GLN A 8 3.94 -19.66 -35.49
C GLN A 8 4.10 -20.84 -34.53
N MET A 9 4.50 -22.01 -35.04
CA MET A 9 4.73 -23.21 -34.25
C MET A 9 6.01 -23.09 -33.41
N LYS A 10 7.05 -22.42 -33.93
CA LYS A 10 8.23 -22.04 -33.14
C LYS A 10 7.85 -21.16 -31.94
N ARG A 11 7.01 -20.13 -32.15
CA ARG A 11 6.51 -19.27 -31.05
C ARG A 11 5.70 -20.06 -30.02
N ALA A 12 4.79 -20.94 -30.44
CA ALA A 12 4.01 -21.77 -29.54
C ALA A 12 4.91 -22.72 -28.70
N ILE A 13 5.92 -23.32 -29.31
CA ILE A 13 6.91 -24.16 -28.62
C ILE A 13 7.74 -23.32 -27.63
N THR A 14 8.13 -22.10 -28.00
CA THR A 14 8.83 -21.17 -27.09
C THR A 14 7.97 -20.79 -25.89
N TYR A 15 6.68 -20.48 -26.08
CA TYR A 15 5.77 -20.18 -24.97
C TYR A 15 5.54 -21.40 -24.07
N LEU A 16 5.43 -22.60 -24.65
CA LEU A 16 5.28 -23.84 -23.89
C LEU A 16 6.54 -24.13 -23.05
N LEU A 17 7.72 -23.90 -23.60
CA LEU A 17 9.01 -24.04 -22.90
C LEU A 17 9.19 -22.99 -21.80
N LEU A 18 8.79 -21.74 -22.04
CA LEU A 18 8.80 -20.70 -21.01
C LEU A 18 7.82 -21.03 -19.90
N PHE A 19 6.60 -21.45 -20.22
CA PHE A 19 5.61 -21.84 -19.22
C PHE A 19 6.08 -23.03 -18.38
N THR A 20 6.64 -24.07 -19.01
CA THR A 20 7.22 -25.21 -18.27
C THR A 20 8.43 -24.81 -17.45
N LEU A 21 9.29 -23.91 -17.93
CA LEU A 21 10.41 -23.37 -17.15
C LEU A 21 9.92 -22.56 -15.94
N PHE A 22 8.94 -21.67 -16.10
CA PHE A 22 8.35 -20.92 -14.98
C PHE A 22 7.61 -21.83 -14.01
N PHE A 23 6.93 -22.87 -14.49
CA PHE A 23 6.30 -23.88 -13.64
C PHE A 23 7.34 -24.70 -12.87
N LEU A 24 8.44 -25.11 -13.50
CA LEU A 24 9.57 -25.79 -12.84
C LEU A 24 10.28 -24.89 -11.84
N ILE A 25 10.52 -23.62 -12.17
CA ILE A 25 11.09 -22.62 -11.26
C ILE A 25 10.14 -22.40 -10.09
N GLY A 26 8.83 -22.23 -10.33
CA GLY A 26 7.82 -22.10 -9.29
C GLY A 26 7.71 -23.34 -8.41
N TYR A 27 7.77 -24.54 -9.00
CA TYR A 27 7.80 -25.81 -8.26
C TYR A 27 9.09 -25.99 -7.46
N LEU A 28 10.24 -25.58 -8.00
CA LEU A 28 11.51 -25.58 -7.29
C LEU A 28 11.49 -24.55 -6.16
N PHE A 29 11.01 -23.34 -6.39
CA PHE A 29 10.80 -22.33 -5.36
C PHE A 29 9.86 -22.85 -4.28
N HIS A 30 8.73 -23.47 -4.62
CA HIS A 30 7.80 -24.03 -3.64
C HIS A 30 8.40 -25.22 -2.87
N LYS A 31 9.09 -26.14 -3.57
CA LYS A 31 9.75 -27.31 -2.98
C LYS A 31 10.95 -26.93 -2.09
N TYR A 32 11.63 -25.84 -2.42
CA TYR A 32 12.82 -25.37 -1.73
C TYR A 32 12.61 -24.08 -0.92
N GLU A 33 11.42 -23.49 -0.85
CA GLU A 33 11.10 -22.35 0.02
C GLU A 33 11.35 -22.71 1.48
N HIS A 34 10.99 -23.94 1.84
CA HIS A 34 11.30 -24.53 3.14
C HIS A 34 12.81 -24.79 3.38
N LYS A 35 13.66 -24.69 2.34
CA LYS A 35 15.11 -24.86 2.42
C LYS A 35 15.90 -23.56 2.21
N VAL A 36 15.39 -22.57 1.47
CA VAL A 36 16.08 -21.27 1.29
C VAL A 36 15.92 -20.38 2.52
N PHE A 37 14.88 -20.60 3.33
CA PHE A 37 14.79 -20.12 4.72
C PHE A 37 15.11 -21.21 5.75
N SER A 38 15.87 -22.26 5.39
CA SER A 38 16.61 -22.95 6.44
C SER A 38 17.71 -22.00 6.87
N ASN A 39 17.42 -21.18 7.89
CA ASN A 39 18.47 -20.67 8.76
C ASN A 39 19.43 -21.84 8.96
N GLU A 40 20.69 -21.69 8.53
CA GLU A 40 21.73 -22.65 8.88
C GLU A 40 21.52 -22.93 10.37
N THR A 41 21.15 -24.17 10.70
CA THR A 41 21.01 -24.55 12.09
C THR A 41 22.40 -24.47 12.66
N VAL A 42 22.72 -23.33 13.24
CA VAL A 42 23.90 -23.16 14.08
C VAL A 42 23.72 -24.18 15.20
N ILE A 43 24.42 -25.31 15.08
CA ILE A 43 24.53 -26.25 16.17
C ILE A 43 25.39 -25.52 17.19
N VAL A 44 24.74 -24.94 18.21
CA VAL A 44 25.47 -24.40 19.35
C VAL A 44 25.89 -25.60 20.17
N ASP A 45 27.17 -25.95 20.06
CA ASP A 45 27.76 -26.95 20.93
C ASP A 45 27.76 -26.37 22.35
N ARG A 46 26.98 -26.99 23.24
CA ARG A 46 26.86 -26.59 24.64
C ARG A 46 27.58 -27.61 25.48
N GLU A 47 28.55 -27.15 26.26
CA GLU A 47 29.10 -27.97 27.34
C GLU A 47 28.02 -28.16 28.41
N LEU A 48 27.49 -29.38 28.51
CA LEU A 48 26.51 -29.74 29.52
C LEU A 48 27.20 -30.22 30.79
N PRO A 49 26.67 -29.91 31.99
CA PRO A 49 27.18 -30.47 33.23
C PRO A 49 27.02 -32.00 33.22
N ASN A 50 27.92 -32.71 33.91
CA ASN A 50 27.74 -34.13 34.16
C ASN A 50 26.47 -34.33 35.00
N VAL A 51 25.66 -35.31 34.61
CA VAL A 51 24.39 -35.59 35.29
C VAL A 51 24.60 -35.97 36.77
N SER A 52 25.75 -36.55 37.12
CA SER A 52 26.12 -36.87 38.52
C SER A 52 26.26 -35.64 39.41
N ASP A 53 26.53 -34.48 38.81
CA ASP A 53 26.79 -33.23 39.52
C ASP A 53 25.52 -32.40 39.67
N ILE A 54 24.41 -32.86 39.08
CA ILE A 54 23.10 -32.21 39.14
C ILE A 54 22.31 -32.77 40.32
N GLU A 55 21.97 -31.91 41.28
CA GLU A 55 21.03 -32.26 42.34
C GLU A 55 19.63 -32.44 41.75
N ILE A 56 19.08 -33.65 41.85
CA ILE A 56 17.77 -34.02 41.31
C ILE A 56 16.92 -34.76 42.33
N ASP A 57 15.71 -34.24 42.56
CA ASP A 57 14.72 -34.90 43.39
C ASP A 57 14.29 -36.24 42.78
N THR A 58 14.19 -37.26 43.63
CA THR A 58 13.67 -38.57 43.25
C THR A 58 12.25 -38.77 43.77
N ILE A 59 11.35 -39.15 42.87
CA ILE A 59 9.93 -39.40 43.16
C ILE A 59 9.59 -40.84 42.77
N SER A 60 9.18 -41.63 43.77
CA SER A 60 8.68 -42.99 43.56
C SER A 60 7.18 -43.03 43.77
N ILE A 61 6.43 -43.60 42.82
CA ILE A 61 4.99 -43.82 42.94
C ILE A 61 4.73 -45.32 43.07
N GLU A 62 4.11 -45.70 44.18
CA GLU A 62 3.68 -47.08 44.46
C GLU A 62 2.17 -47.18 44.29
N ILE A 63 1.76 -47.88 43.23
CA ILE A 63 0.38 -48.09 42.81
C ILE A 63 0.03 -49.55 43.09
N PRO A 64 -0.90 -49.82 44.03
CA PRO A 64 -1.39 -51.18 44.27
C PRO A 64 -1.94 -51.83 43.00
N ASP A 65 -1.81 -53.14 42.84
CA ASP A 65 -2.23 -53.85 41.62
C ASP A 65 -3.68 -53.58 41.23
N SER A 66 -4.60 -53.58 42.20
CA SER A 66 -6.01 -53.27 41.96
C SER A 66 -6.23 -51.85 41.43
N ALA A 67 -5.48 -50.88 41.94
CA ALA A 67 -5.49 -49.50 41.47
C ALA A 67 -4.86 -49.36 40.07
N TYR A 68 -3.79 -50.10 39.80
CA TYR A 68 -3.12 -50.10 38.51
C TYR A 68 -4.03 -50.65 37.40
N GLN A 69 -4.79 -51.72 37.66
CA GLN A 69 -5.75 -52.28 36.69
C GLN A 69 -6.85 -51.28 36.31
N VAL A 70 -7.33 -50.46 37.25
CA VAL A 70 -8.29 -49.38 36.94
C VAL A 70 -7.68 -48.35 36.01
N LEU A 71 -6.43 -47.92 36.28
CA LEU A 71 -5.72 -46.96 35.42
C LEU A 71 -5.43 -47.54 34.04
N LEU A 72 -5.09 -48.84 33.95
CA LEU A 72 -4.83 -49.54 32.70
C LEU A 72 -6.10 -49.58 31.83
N ARG A 73 -7.24 -49.99 32.39
CA ARG A 73 -8.54 -49.96 31.69
C ARG A 73 -8.86 -48.57 31.17
N ASN A 74 -8.67 -47.54 31.99
CA ASN A 74 -8.94 -46.17 31.59
C ASN A 74 -8.01 -45.70 30.46
N ARG A 75 -6.75 -46.15 30.45
CA ARG A 75 -5.80 -45.90 29.37
C ARG A 75 -6.21 -46.60 28.08
N GLU A 76 -6.60 -47.86 28.15
CA GLU A 76 -7.02 -48.65 26.98
C GLU A 76 -8.24 -48.03 26.29
N GLU A 77 -9.24 -47.60 27.06
CA GLU A 77 -10.39 -46.88 26.51
C GLU A 77 -10.01 -45.50 25.96
N ALA A 78 -9.10 -44.77 26.62
CA ALA A 78 -8.60 -43.50 26.08
C ALA A 78 -7.85 -43.67 24.76
N LEU A 79 -7.01 -44.72 24.63
CA LEU A 79 -6.31 -45.12 23.41
C LEU A 79 -7.28 -45.40 22.28
N LYS A 80 -8.29 -46.23 22.56
CA LYS A 80 -9.34 -46.62 21.62
C LYS A 80 -10.12 -45.40 21.11
N ASN A 81 -10.44 -44.47 21.99
CA ASN A 81 -11.23 -43.29 21.67
C ASN A 81 -10.39 -42.09 21.16
N SER A 82 -9.05 -42.19 21.19
CA SER A 82 -8.13 -41.06 20.96
C SER A 82 -8.42 -39.82 21.84
N LEU A 83 -9.16 -40.01 22.93
CA LEU A 83 -9.63 -38.97 23.84
C LEU A 83 -9.92 -39.55 25.24
N LEU A 84 -9.42 -38.92 26.30
CA LEU A 84 -9.73 -39.29 27.68
C LEU A 84 -11.01 -38.58 28.17
N THR A 85 -12.17 -39.23 28.00
CA THR A 85 -13.48 -38.73 28.43
C THR A 85 -13.63 -38.69 29.95
N LYS A 86 -14.68 -38.03 30.45
CA LYS A 86 -14.92 -37.82 31.89
C LYS A 86 -15.11 -39.14 32.66
N GLU A 87 -15.71 -40.14 32.03
CA GLU A 87 -16.02 -41.44 32.64
C GLU A 87 -14.76 -42.28 32.95
N TYR A 88 -13.66 -42.07 32.21
CA TYR A 88 -12.39 -42.77 32.40
C TYR A 88 -11.37 -41.97 33.22
N ARG A 89 -11.84 -41.01 34.03
CA ARG A 89 -10.99 -40.20 34.93
C ARG A 89 -11.07 -40.65 36.39
N ASP A 90 -11.19 -41.95 36.61
CA ASP A 90 -11.23 -42.55 37.96
C ASP A 90 -10.00 -42.15 38.78
N LYS A 91 -10.23 -41.90 40.06
CA LYS A 91 -9.17 -41.65 41.04
C LYS A 91 -8.92 -42.93 41.82
N VAL A 92 -7.66 -43.30 41.93
CA VAL A 92 -7.20 -44.43 42.71
C VAL A 92 -6.27 -43.96 43.84
N LEU A 93 -6.14 -44.75 44.89
CA LEU A 93 -5.20 -44.48 45.97
C LEU A 93 -3.84 -45.09 45.64
N ALA A 94 -2.78 -44.36 45.93
CA ALA A 94 -1.39 -44.77 45.77
C ALA A 94 -0.53 -44.08 46.85
N ASN A 95 0.74 -44.47 46.95
CA ASN A 95 1.74 -43.76 47.74
C ASN A 95 2.73 -43.04 46.82
N LEU A 96 3.16 -41.85 47.24
CA LEU A 96 4.29 -41.13 46.66
C LEU A 96 5.38 -41.06 47.71
N ILE A 97 6.60 -41.43 47.36
CA ILE A 97 7.78 -41.36 48.21
C ILE A 97 8.73 -40.32 47.60
N SER A 98 9.14 -39.35 48.41
CA SER A 98 10.15 -38.33 48.08
C SER A 98 11.15 -38.33 49.22
N ASP A 99 12.41 -38.62 48.93
CA ASP A 99 13.47 -38.77 49.94
C ASP A 99 13.07 -39.76 51.05
N SER A 100 12.85 -39.29 52.28
CA SER A 100 12.39 -40.10 53.43
C SER A 100 10.89 -39.97 53.73
N ASP A 101 10.16 -39.12 53.00
CA ASP A 101 8.75 -38.85 53.23
C ASP A 101 7.83 -39.69 52.34
N THR A 102 6.84 -40.34 52.98
CA THR A 102 5.76 -41.04 52.28
C THR A 102 4.45 -40.27 52.38
N PHE A 103 3.84 -40.02 51.22
CA PHE A 103 2.58 -39.31 51.06
C PHE A 103 1.51 -40.23 50.49
N ARG A 104 0.37 -40.32 51.16
CA ARG A 104 -0.83 -40.92 50.58
C ARG A 104 -1.40 -39.98 49.52
N ILE A 105 -1.67 -40.49 48.32
CA ILE A 105 -2.12 -39.68 47.18
C ILE A 105 -3.42 -40.20 46.55
N ASP A 106 -4.23 -39.28 46.03
CA ASP A 106 -5.21 -39.60 44.97
C ASP A 106 -4.50 -39.44 43.61
N LEU A 107 -4.48 -40.50 42.81
CA LEU A 107 -3.84 -40.60 41.49
C LEU A 107 -4.89 -40.83 40.40
N ARG A 108 -4.75 -40.19 39.24
CA ARG A 108 -5.55 -40.49 38.04
C ARG A 108 -4.79 -40.15 36.76
N LEU A 109 -5.20 -40.70 35.62
CA LEU A 109 -4.70 -40.27 34.30
C LEU A 109 -4.99 -38.77 34.07
N LYS A 110 -4.01 -38.09 33.46
CA LYS A 110 -4.05 -36.68 33.04
C LYS A 110 -3.98 -36.58 31.52
N GLY A 111 -4.56 -35.49 30.99
CA GLY A 111 -4.52 -35.16 29.58
C GLY A 111 -5.81 -35.51 28.88
N ASP A 112 -5.97 -34.95 27.68
CA ASP A 112 -7.12 -35.27 26.82
C ASP A 112 -6.67 -36.14 25.65
N LYS A 113 -5.45 -35.94 25.15
CA LYS A 113 -4.92 -36.54 23.91
C LYS A 113 -3.90 -37.68 24.17
N PRO A 114 -3.62 -38.52 23.14
CA PRO A 114 -2.74 -39.69 23.26
C PRO A 114 -1.31 -39.43 23.72
N ASP A 115 -0.79 -38.25 23.46
CA ASP A 115 0.52 -37.75 23.90
C ASP A 115 0.69 -37.71 25.43
N HIS A 116 -0.32 -38.04 26.22
CA HIS A 116 -0.18 -38.22 27.67
C HIS A 116 0.01 -39.69 28.09
N TRP A 117 -0.48 -40.66 27.31
CA TRP A 117 -0.64 -42.05 27.75
C TRP A 117 -0.29 -43.10 26.69
N ASN A 118 0.14 -42.71 25.48
CA ASN A 118 0.48 -43.64 24.40
C ASN A 118 1.77 -44.46 24.63
N HIS A 119 2.62 -44.07 25.57
CA HIS A 119 3.81 -44.85 25.91
C HIS A 119 3.40 -46.08 26.72
N ASN A 120 4.07 -47.20 26.50
CA ASN A 120 3.72 -48.48 27.13
C ASN A 120 3.90 -48.52 28.66
N PHE A 121 4.46 -47.48 29.28
CA PHE A 121 4.82 -47.48 30.70
C PHE A 121 4.83 -46.06 31.29
N LYS A 122 5.32 -45.09 30.53
CA LYS A 122 5.44 -43.70 30.98
C LYS A 122 4.14 -42.92 30.75
N TRP A 123 3.22 -42.92 31.71
CA TRP A 123 1.93 -42.24 31.60
C TRP A 123 1.90 -40.92 32.37
N SER A 124 1.06 -39.99 31.94
CA SER A 124 0.85 -38.73 32.64
C SER A 124 -0.25 -38.85 33.69
N PHE A 125 0.02 -38.38 34.89
CA PHE A 125 -0.89 -38.45 36.02
C PHE A 125 -1.22 -37.08 36.59
N ARG A 126 -2.39 -36.97 37.21
CA ARG A 126 -2.71 -35.90 38.16
C ARG A 126 -2.67 -36.47 39.56
N ILE A 127 -1.86 -35.86 40.41
CA ILE A 127 -1.62 -36.27 41.79
C ILE A 127 -2.20 -35.23 42.73
N LYS A 128 -2.88 -35.70 43.78
CA LYS A 128 -3.30 -34.88 44.92
C LYS A 128 -2.82 -35.53 46.21
N ILE A 129 -2.02 -34.80 46.98
CA ILE A 129 -1.56 -35.24 48.31
C ILE A 129 -2.72 -35.12 49.32
N LYS A 130 -2.89 -36.17 50.12
CA LYS A 130 -3.93 -36.28 51.14
C LYS A 130 -3.42 -35.87 52.53
N ASP A 131 -4.28 -36.01 53.53
CA ASP A 131 -3.94 -35.91 54.96
C ASP A 131 -3.30 -34.59 55.38
N GLY A 132 -3.72 -33.49 54.72
CA GLY A 132 -3.25 -32.14 55.05
C GLY A 132 -1.83 -31.81 54.60
N LYS A 133 -1.05 -32.78 54.11
CA LYS A 133 0.35 -32.61 53.67
C LYS A 133 0.48 -31.94 52.30
N ALA A 134 1.70 -31.56 51.95
CA ALA A 134 2.11 -31.00 50.65
C ALA A 134 3.58 -31.34 50.36
N LEU A 135 3.93 -31.51 49.09
CA LEU A 135 5.30 -31.73 48.61
C LEU A 135 5.91 -30.38 48.24
N ASN A 136 6.88 -29.89 49.00
CA ASN A 136 7.49 -28.56 48.84
C ASN A 136 6.45 -27.44 48.65
N GLY A 137 5.39 -27.49 49.47
CA GLY A 137 4.28 -26.52 49.39
C GLY A 137 3.34 -26.71 48.19
N ILE A 138 3.40 -27.82 47.45
CA ILE A 138 2.48 -28.18 46.36
C ILE A 138 1.54 -29.29 46.84
N LYS A 139 0.23 -29.09 46.70
CA LYS A 139 -0.78 -30.10 47.11
C LYS A 139 -1.36 -30.89 45.95
N VAL A 140 -1.47 -30.26 44.79
CA VAL A 140 -1.99 -30.86 43.56
C VAL A 140 -1.04 -30.49 42.43
N PHE A 141 -0.66 -31.47 41.63
CA PHE A 141 0.22 -31.26 40.49
C PHE A 141 -0.03 -32.31 39.42
N ASN A 142 0.40 -32.02 38.20
CA ASN A 142 0.50 -33.00 37.14
C ASN A 142 1.92 -33.58 37.18
N PHE A 143 2.01 -34.91 37.16
CA PHE A 143 3.24 -35.68 37.09
C PHE A 143 3.28 -36.35 35.72
N GLN A 144 4.03 -35.78 34.80
CA GLN A 144 3.85 -36.07 33.37
C GLN A 144 5.18 -36.21 32.63
N ARG A 145 5.09 -36.75 31.42
CA ARG A 145 6.25 -36.83 30.53
C ARG A 145 6.69 -35.41 30.13
N PRO A 146 7.99 -35.09 30.18
CA PRO A 146 8.48 -33.79 29.73
C PRO A 146 8.04 -33.43 28.30
N ARG A 147 8.16 -34.38 27.36
CA ARG A 147 7.78 -34.19 25.95
C ARG A 147 6.34 -33.76 25.70
N THR A 148 5.42 -34.10 26.60
CA THR A 148 4.01 -33.67 26.53
C THR A 148 3.84 -32.15 26.79
N ARG A 149 4.91 -31.49 27.24
CA ARG A 149 5.00 -30.05 27.43
C ARG A 149 6.18 -29.44 26.66
N GLY A 150 6.63 -30.12 25.60
CA GLY A 150 7.77 -29.64 24.82
C GLY A 150 9.10 -29.65 25.58
N ASP A 151 9.24 -30.56 26.54
CA ASP A 151 10.47 -30.75 27.31
C ASP A 151 10.88 -29.47 28.05
N VAL A 152 12.02 -28.86 27.71
CA VAL A 152 12.54 -27.64 28.36
C VAL A 152 11.71 -26.39 28.00
N ASN A 153 10.91 -26.41 26.93
CA ASN A 153 10.13 -25.25 26.47
C ASN A 153 9.18 -24.72 27.56
N GLU A 154 8.41 -25.58 28.24
CA GLU A 154 7.46 -25.15 29.28
C GLU A 154 8.18 -24.62 30.53
N TRP A 155 9.30 -25.25 30.92
CA TRP A 155 10.13 -24.74 32.01
C TRP A 155 10.65 -23.34 31.68
N PHE A 156 11.19 -23.16 30.47
CA PHE A 156 11.70 -21.90 29.97
C PHE A 156 10.61 -20.83 29.96
N PHE A 157 9.43 -21.16 29.43
CA PHE A 157 8.26 -20.27 29.43
C PHE A 157 7.89 -19.79 30.85
N HIS A 158 7.86 -20.68 31.84
CA HIS A 158 7.60 -20.28 33.22
C HIS A 158 8.72 -19.42 33.84
N GLN A 159 9.99 -19.64 33.47
CA GLN A 159 11.07 -18.73 33.88
C GLN A 159 10.87 -17.34 33.26
N THR A 160 10.46 -17.27 32.00
CA THR A 160 10.15 -16.00 31.32
C THR A 160 8.99 -15.28 32.01
N LEU A 161 7.87 -15.97 32.29
CA LEU A 161 6.73 -15.36 33.01
C LEU A 161 7.17 -14.77 34.36
N LYS A 162 7.98 -15.53 35.12
CA LYS A 162 8.51 -15.08 36.41
C LYS A 162 9.37 -13.83 36.28
N GLU A 163 10.27 -13.79 35.30
CA GLU A 163 11.15 -12.64 35.04
C GLU A 163 10.36 -11.36 34.75
N PHE A 164 9.22 -11.50 34.06
CA PHE A 164 8.37 -10.39 33.68
C PHE A 164 7.25 -10.09 34.69
N GLY A 165 7.27 -10.71 35.88
CA GLY A 165 6.33 -10.44 36.97
C GLY A 165 4.91 -10.97 36.71
N LEU A 166 4.77 -12.00 35.90
CA LEU A 166 3.52 -12.69 35.62
C LEU A 166 3.41 -13.97 36.44
N ILE A 167 2.18 -14.43 36.69
CA ILE A 167 1.93 -15.63 37.46
C ILE A 167 2.47 -16.84 36.69
N ASN A 168 3.48 -17.50 37.26
CA ASN A 168 4.11 -18.70 36.72
C ASN A 168 3.81 -19.93 37.58
N LEU A 169 3.77 -21.11 36.95
CA LEU A 169 3.68 -22.37 37.69
C LEU A 169 5.07 -22.78 38.18
N ARG A 170 5.11 -23.46 39.33
CA ARG A 170 6.29 -24.24 39.69
C ARG A 170 6.37 -25.46 38.78
N PHE A 171 7.36 -25.46 37.90
CA PHE A 171 7.64 -26.53 36.94
C PHE A 171 9.07 -27.03 37.16
N LYS A 172 9.24 -28.33 37.40
CA LYS A 172 10.57 -28.93 37.64
C LYS A 172 10.68 -30.36 37.10
N PHE A 173 11.90 -30.75 36.74
CA PHE A 173 12.22 -32.12 36.36
C PHE A 173 12.66 -32.95 37.56
N VAL A 174 12.24 -34.20 37.61
CA VAL A 174 12.53 -35.14 38.70
C VAL A 174 12.84 -36.54 38.14
N LYS A 175 13.66 -37.31 38.86
CA LYS A 175 13.88 -38.73 38.56
C LYS A 175 12.70 -39.53 39.08
N ALA A 176 12.12 -40.39 38.24
CA ALA A 176 10.88 -41.08 38.55
C ALA A 176 11.02 -42.60 38.62
N PHE A 177 10.37 -43.21 39.60
CA PHE A 177 10.15 -44.66 39.66
C PHE A 177 8.65 -44.94 39.78
N ILE A 178 8.13 -45.89 39.00
CA ILE A 178 6.73 -46.35 39.11
C ILE A 178 6.77 -47.83 39.46
N ASN A 179 6.22 -48.21 40.62
CA ASN A 179 6.25 -49.57 41.16
C ASN A 179 7.67 -50.18 41.15
N GLY A 180 8.66 -49.39 41.58
CA GLY A 180 10.08 -49.79 41.67
C GLY A 180 10.83 -49.80 40.33
N ARG A 181 10.16 -49.62 39.19
CA ARG A 181 10.81 -49.55 37.88
C ARG A 181 11.16 -48.11 37.51
N ASP A 182 12.40 -47.90 37.06
CA ASP A 182 12.89 -46.62 36.55
C ASP A 182 12.05 -46.14 35.36
N ALA A 183 11.46 -44.97 35.50
CA ALA A 183 10.60 -44.34 34.50
C ALA A 183 11.26 -43.10 33.85
N GLY A 184 12.56 -42.90 34.09
CA GLY A 184 13.37 -41.80 33.58
C GLY A 184 13.00 -40.46 34.22
N ILE A 185 13.16 -39.38 33.47
CA ILE A 185 12.84 -38.03 33.93
C ILE A 185 11.37 -37.70 33.71
N TYR A 186 10.68 -37.22 34.75
CA TYR A 186 9.32 -36.68 34.70
C TYR A 186 9.34 -35.17 34.99
N ALA A 187 8.27 -34.49 34.58
CA ALA A 187 7.98 -33.13 34.96
C ALA A 187 6.89 -33.08 36.03
N ILE A 188 7.13 -32.31 37.09
CA ILE A 188 6.11 -31.84 38.03
C ILE A 188 5.66 -30.45 37.56
N GLU A 189 4.37 -30.31 37.29
CA GLU A 189 3.71 -29.06 36.90
C GLU A 189 2.63 -28.73 37.94
N GLU A 190 2.80 -27.64 38.68
CA GLU A 190 1.88 -27.21 39.72
C GLU A 190 0.44 -26.97 39.21
N TYR A 191 -0.55 -27.24 40.06
CA TYR A 191 -1.95 -27.00 39.74
C TYR A 191 -2.44 -25.61 40.22
N PHE A 192 -3.51 -25.11 39.61
CA PHE A 192 -4.06 -23.77 39.84
C PHE A 192 -4.84 -23.61 41.16
N ASP A 193 -4.32 -24.10 42.29
CA ASP A 193 -4.91 -23.87 43.60
C ASP A 193 -4.35 -22.61 44.28
N LYS A 194 -4.84 -22.27 45.48
CA LYS A 194 -4.44 -21.03 46.16
C LYS A 194 -2.94 -20.93 46.47
N ARG A 195 -2.25 -22.06 46.62
CA ARG A 195 -0.81 -22.10 46.93
C ARG A 195 0.01 -21.61 45.75
N LEU A 196 -0.47 -21.80 44.52
CA LEU A 196 0.15 -21.21 43.33
C LEU A 196 0.23 -19.70 43.49
N ILE A 197 -0.88 -19.08 43.86
CA ILE A 197 -0.99 -17.62 44.02
C ILE A 197 -0.10 -17.14 45.16
N GLU A 198 -0.15 -17.80 46.32
CA GLU A 198 0.71 -17.49 47.47
C GLU A 198 2.21 -17.62 47.11
N SER A 199 2.59 -18.64 46.32
CA SER A 199 3.98 -18.85 45.89
C SER A 199 4.49 -17.79 44.91
N ASN A 200 3.57 -17.09 44.22
CA ASN A 200 3.87 -15.93 43.38
C ASN A 200 3.86 -14.61 44.18
N GLY A 201 3.77 -14.67 45.52
CA GLY A 201 3.75 -13.48 46.39
C GLY A 201 2.43 -12.69 46.35
N LEU A 202 1.35 -13.31 45.88
CA LEU A 202 0.03 -12.68 45.75
C LEU A 202 -0.92 -13.09 46.88
N ARG A 203 -1.91 -12.25 47.16
CA ARG A 203 -2.95 -12.51 48.17
C ARG A 203 -3.78 -13.74 47.78
N GLU A 204 -4.24 -14.53 48.76
CA GLU A 204 -5.17 -15.64 48.48
C GLU A 204 -6.43 -15.12 47.73
N GLY A 205 -6.65 -15.64 46.52
CA GLY A 205 -7.81 -15.32 45.69
C GLY A 205 -8.30 -16.52 44.88
N ILE A 206 -9.33 -16.30 44.07
CA ILE A 206 -9.91 -17.35 43.22
C ILE A 206 -9.22 -17.40 41.86
N THR A 207 -8.78 -18.60 41.49
CA THR A 207 -8.36 -18.93 40.13
C THR A 207 -9.49 -19.60 39.38
N PHE A 208 -9.61 -19.35 38.08
CA PHE A 208 -10.66 -19.91 37.25
C PHE A 208 -10.21 -20.07 35.79
N ARG A 209 -11.06 -20.72 34.98
CA ARG A 209 -10.90 -20.88 33.54
C ARG A 209 -12.22 -20.61 32.84
N PHE A 210 -12.18 -20.34 31.54
CA PHE A 210 -13.35 -20.51 30.69
C PHE A 210 -13.45 -21.98 30.28
N ASP A 211 -14.66 -22.54 30.34
CA ASP A 211 -14.94 -23.90 29.93
C ASP A 211 -15.49 -23.93 28.49
N CYS A 212 -14.57 -24.11 27.54
CA CYS A 212 -14.91 -24.23 26.12
C CYS A 212 -15.20 -25.69 25.70
N SER A 213 -15.27 -26.65 26.64
CA SER A 213 -15.36 -28.08 26.34
C SER A 213 -16.65 -28.51 25.62
N LYS A 214 -17.67 -27.64 25.58
CA LYS A 214 -18.93 -27.88 24.85
C LYS A 214 -18.80 -27.69 23.33
N TYR A 215 -17.77 -26.96 22.88
CA TYR A 215 -17.60 -26.59 21.47
C TYR A 215 -16.58 -27.47 20.74
N TRP A 216 -15.59 -27.97 21.47
CA TRP A 216 -14.55 -28.91 21.00
C TRP A 216 -15.04 -30.24 20.38
N PRO A 217 -16.14 -30.90 20.85
CA PRO A 217 -16.48 -32.24 20.39
C PRO A 217 -17.18 -32.32 19.04
N LYS A 218 -17.70 -31.20 18.51
CA LYS A 218 -18.51 -31.22 17.29
C LYS A 218 -17.68 -31.16 15.99
N GLU A 219 -16.48 -30.57 16.02
CA GLU A 219 -15.55 -30.52 14.88
C GLU A 219 -14.10 -30.56 15.36
N PRO A 220 -13.41 -31.73 15.29
CA PRO A 220 -11.99 -31.83 15.64
C PRO A 220 -11.14 -30.89 14.79
N GLY A 221 -10.52 -29.89 15.42
CA GLY A 221 -9.63 -28.93 14.75
C GLY A 221 -10.14 -27.48 14.70
N VAL A 222 -11.40 -27.22 15.07
CA VAL A 222 -11.92 -25.85 15.20
C VAL A 222 -11.65 -25.34 16.62
N ASN A 223 -10.68 -24.44 16.73
CA ASN A 223 -10.26 -23.86 18.00
C ASN A 223 -11.22 -22.71 18.39
N ASP A 224 -12.23 -23.02 19.21
CA ASP A 224 -13.30 -22.07 19.50
C ASP A 224 -12.89 -21.03 20.56
N ASN A 225 -12.42 -19.87 20.09
CA ASN A 225 -12.16 -18.68 20.90
C ASN A 225 -13.45 -17.89 21.25
N ARG A 226 -14.64 -18.50 21.17
CA ARG A 226 -15.90 -17.85 21.58
C ARG A 226 -15.91 -17.59 23.08
N ILE A 227 -15.76 -16.32 23.44
CA ILE A 227 -16.03 -15.87 24.81
C ILE A 227 -17.53 -15.83 25.12
N VAL A 228 -18.36 -15.57 24.11
CA VAL A 228 -19.82 -15.48 24.27
C VAL A 228 -20.37 -16.88 24.52
N SER A 229 -20.95 -17.10 25.70
CA SER A 229 -21.53 -18.38 26.17
C SER A 229 -20.53 -19.43 26.69
N ALA A 230 -19.26 -19.08 26.94
CA ALA A 230 -18.34 -19.94 27.67
C ALA A 230 -18.52 -19.74 29.19
N PRO A 231 -19.02 -20.74 29.95
CA PRO A 231 -19.13 -20.62 31.40
C PRO A 231 -17.73 -20.54 32.03
N ILE A 232 -17.63 -19.88 33.18
CA ILE A 232 -16.39 -19.87 33.96
C ILE A 232 -16.41 -20.90 35.09
N ASP A 233 -15.31 -21.63 35.24
CA ASP A 233 -15.13 -22.70 36.22
C ASP A 233 -14.07 -22.31 37.25
N PRO A 234 -14.38 -22.28 38.55
CA PRO A 234 -13.40 -21.98 39.57
C PRO A 234 -12.55 -23.20 39.94
N PHE A 235 -11.26 -23.00 40.17
CA PHE A 235 -10.37 -24.04 40.69
C PHE A 235 -10.44 -24.12 42.20
N LYS A 236 -10.78 -25.31 42.72
CA LYS A 236 -10.69 -25.66 44.15
C LYS A 236 -11.44 -24.70 45.08
N MET A 237 -12.53 -24.07 44.65
CA MET A 237 -13.28 -23.05 45.39
C MET A 237 -13.69 -23.45 46.82
N GLY A 238 -14.00 -24.72 47.05
CA GLY A 238 -14.62 -25.18 48.30
C GLY A 238 -16.15 -25.19 48.18
N LYS A 239 -16.85 -25.15 49.31
CA LYS A 239 -18.33 -25.16 49.35
C LYS A 239 -18.89 -23.82 48.82
N PRO A 240 -19.96 -23.83 48.00
CA PRO A 240 -20.59 -22.61 47.49
C PRO A 240 -21.55 -22.02 48.54
N ILE A 241 -21.00 -21.46 49.61
CA ILE A 241 -21.73 -20.79 50.69
C ILE A 241 -21.16 -19.39 50.91
N ASP A 242 -21.98 -18.43 51.31
CA ASP A 242 -21.57 -17.02 51.40
C ASP A 242 -20.47 -16.75 52.44
N ASP A 243 -20.33 -17.61 53.45
CA ASP A 243 -19.23 -17.55 54.43
C ASP A 243 -17.88 -18.00 53.84
N ASN A 244 -17.85 -18.60 52.65
CA ASN A 244 -16.61 -18.98 51.98
C ASN A 244 -16.06 -17.78 51.19
N PRO A 245 -14.93 -17.16 51.60
CA PRO A 245 -14.41 -15.96 50.93
C PRO A 245 -14.09 -16.19 49.45
N ARG A 246 -13.66 -17.40 49.08
CA ARG A 246 -13.35 -17.75 47.68
C ARG A 246 -14.59 -17.91 46.82
N TYR A 247 -15.73 -18.30 47.41
CA TYR A 247 -17.01 -18.30 46.70
C TYR A 247 -17.50 -16.87 46.45
N VAL A 248 -17.39 -15.99 47.44
CA VAL A 248 -17.74 -14.56 47.27
C VAL A 248 -16.86 -13.90 46.22
N GLN A 249 -15.55 -14.12 46.25
CA GLN A 249 -14.62 -13.65 45.21
C GLN A 249 -14.97 -14.20 43.82
N PHE A 250 -15.38 -15.48 43.73
CA PHE A 250 -15.81 -16.06 42.46
C PHE A 250 -17.06 -15.38 41.90
N LYS A 251 -18.05 -15.05 42.75
CA LYS A 251 -19.23 -14.29 42.33
C LYS A 251 -18.83 -12.95 41.71
N VAL A 252 -17.90 -12.22 42.35
CA VAL A 252 -17.39 -10.95 41.82
C VAL A 252 -16.70 -11.14 40.46
N ALA A 253 -15.76 -12.09 40.36
CA ALA A 253 -15.08 -12.37 39.10
C ALA A 253 -16.05 -12.76 37.97
N LYS A 254 -17.07 -13.56 38.30
CA LYS A 254 -18.15 -13.94 37.37
C LYS A 254 -18.92 -12.72 36.86
N ASP A 255 -19.28 -11.81 37.75
CA ASP A 255 -20.10 -10.64 37.40
C ASP A 255 -19.30 -9.60 36.63
N LEU A 256 -18.00 -9.42 36.95
CA LEU A 256 -17.09 -8.59 36.16
C LEU A 256 -16.94 -9.11 34.72
N ILE A 257 -16.73 -10.42 34.55
CA ILE A 257 -16.67 -11.05 33.24
C ILE A 257 -18.00 -10.93 32.50
N GLY A 258 -19.12 -11.15 33.20
CA GLY A 258 -20.46 -11.00 32.64
C GLY A 258 -20.70 -9.59 32.09
N GLY A 259 -20.36 -8.56 32.86
CA GLY A 259 -20.50 -7.17 32.44
C GLY A 259 -19.54 -6.79 31.30
N TYR A 260 -18.30 -7.29 31.30
CA TYR A 260 -17.39 -7.13 30.16
C TYR A 260 -17.95 -7.74 28.87
N ILE A 261 -18.45 -8.98 28.93
CA ILE A 261 -19.05 -9.67 27.77
C ILE A 261 -20.31 -8.93 27.28
N ALA A 262 -21.10 -8.38 28.20
CA ALA A 262 -22.28 -7.57 27.89
C ALA A 262 -21.94 -6.16 27.36
N GLY A 263 -20.66 -5.77 27.33
CA GLY A 263 -20.22 -4.44 26.90
C GLY A 263 -20.50 -3.33 27.92
N GLN A 264 -20.76 -3.69 29.18
CA GLN A 264 -21.03 -2.75 30.28
C GLN A 264 -19.74 -2.21 30.91
N TYR A 265 -18.66 -2.98 30.86
CA TYR A 265 -17.35 -2.63 31.42
C TYR A 265 -16.27 -2.63 30.34
N ARG A 266 -15.32 -1.71 30.44
CA ARG A 266 -14.12 -1.66 29.59
C ARG A 266 -13.13 -2.74 30.00
N THR A 267 -12.16 -2.99 29.13
CA THR A 267 -11.11 -3.99 29.38
C THR A 267 -10.28 -3.63 30.62
N ASP A 268 -9.93 -2.36 30.79
CA ASP A 268 -9.13 -1.83 31.90
C ASP A 268 -9.88 -1.75 33.24
N GLU A 269 -11.20 -1.92 33.23
CA GLU A 269 -12.03 -1.99 34.44
C GLU A 269 -12.12 -3.41 35.00
N VAL A 270 -11.81 -4.43 34.18
CA VAL A 270 -12.00 -5.85 34.53
C VAL A 270 -10.67 -6.61 34.58
N PHE A 271 -9.74 -6.29 33.69
CA PHE A 271 -8.45 -6.97 33.58
C PHE A 271 -7.30 -6.05 33.93
N ASP A 272 -6.23 -6.61 34.51
CA ASP A 272 -4.94 -5.92 34.57
C ASP A 272 -4.34 -5.88 33.15
N VAL A 273 -4.63 -4.78 32.44
CA VAL A 273 -4.27 -4.62 31.02
C VAL A 273 -2.77 -4.69 30.77
N HIS A 274 -1.93 -4.25 31.70
CA HIS A 274 -0.48 -4.30 31.55
C HIS A 274 0.04 -5.73 31.68
N LYS A 275 -0.46 -6.50 32.65
CA LYS A 275 -0.11 -7.92 32.78
C LYS A 275 -0.65 -8.75 31.62
N MET A 276 -1.87 -8.49 31.17
CA MET A 276 -2.44 -9.11 29.97
C MET A 276 -1.60 -8.80 28.73
N ALA A 277 -1.28 -7.53 28.49
CA ALA A 277 -0.46 -7.09 27.35
C ALA A 277 0.91 -7.78 27.33
N LYS A 278 1.58 -7.82 28.49
CA LYS A 278 2.88 -8.45 28.64
C LYS A 278 2.82 -9.96 28.43
N TYR A 279 1.77 -10.61 28.90
CA TYR A 279 1.53 -12.03 28.65
C TYR A 279 1.46 -12.32 27.15
N PHE A 280 0.63 -11.58 26.40
CA PHE A 280 0.53 -11.75 24.96
C PHE A 280 1.84 -11.44 24.23
N ALA A 281 2.57 -10.38 24.63
CA ALA A 281 3.86 -10.05 24.04
C ALA A 281 4.94 -11.13 24.26
N ILE A 282 4.91 -11.84 25.40
CA ILE A 282 5.79 -12.99 25.65
C ILE A 282 5.43 -14.16 24.73
N LEU A 283 4.16 -14.40 24.44
CA LEU A 283 3.75 -15.45 23.51
C LEU A 283 4.26 -15.17 22.09
N ASP A 284 4.29 -13.91 21.66
CA ASP A 284 4.96 -13.51 20.41
C ASP A 284 6.47 -13.76 20.43
N LEU A 285 7.15 -13.54 21.57
CA LEU A 285 8.56 -13.91 21.70
C LEU A 285 8.79 -15.42 21.55
N THR A 286 7.83 -16.25 21.96
CA THR A 286 7.89 -17.70 21.70
C THR A 286 7.52 -18.08 20.27
N GLY A 287 6.95 -17.16 19.48
CA GLY A 287 6.47 -17.43 18.12
C GLY A 287 5.39 -18.52 18.03
N TYR A 288 4.73 -18.82 19.16
CA TYR A 288 3.66 -19.83 19.24
C TYR A 288 2.58 -19.36 20.22
N GLN A 289 1.31 -19.49 19.82
CA GLN A 289 0.20 -18.81 20.49
C GLN A 289 -0.74 -19.78 21.21
N HIS A 290 -0.32 -21.02 21.44
CA HIS A 290 -1.22 -22.03 22.01
C HIS A 290 -1.71 -21.66 23.42
N ALA A 291 -0.86 -21.03 24.23
CA ALA A 291 -1.25 -20.52 25.54
C ALA A 291 -2.16 -19.27 25.46
N ALA A 292 -2.31 -18.64 24.30
CA ALA A 292 -3.20 -17.48 24.09
C ALA A 292 -4.68 -17.88 23.94
N PHE A 293 -4.95 -19.14 23.59
CA PHE A 293 -6.33 -19.63 23.41
C PHE A 293 -7.10 -19.56 24.72
N LEU A 294 -8.37 -19.17 24.65
CA LEU A 294 -9.19 -18.87 25.83
C LEU A 294 -9.31 -20.09 26.79
N ASP A 295 -9.31 -21.30 26.24
CA ASP A 295 -9.36 -22.56 26.98
C ASP A 295 -8.01 -22.94 27.63
N ASN A 296 -6.89 -22.47 27.08
CA ASN A 296 -5.55 -22.67 27.59
C ASN A 296 -5.12 -21.58 28.59
N MET A 297 -5.65 -20.36 28.46
CA MET A 297 -5.49 -19.32 29.47
C MET A 297 -6.17 -19.70 30.79
N LYS A 298 -5.51 -19.35 31.89
CA LYS A 298 -6.07 -19.45 33.25
C LYS A 298 -6.05 -18.06 33.85
N PHE A 299 -6.92 -17.83 34.81
CA PHE A 299 -7.14 -16.49 35.33
C PHE A 299 -7.13 -16.51 36.84
N TYR A 300 -6.67 -15.40 37.41
CA TYR A 300 -6.66 -15.12 38.83
C TYR A 300 -7.40 -13.81 39.08
N TYR A 301 -8.40 -13.83 39.95
CA TYR A 301 -9.02 -12.61 40.45
C TYR A 301 -8.23 -12.09 41.65
N ASN A 302 -7.64 -10.91 41.51
CA ASN A 302 -6.89 -10.25 42.56
C ASN A 302 -7.85 -9.49 43.49
N PRO A 303 -8.07 -9.95 44.73
CA PRO A 303 -9.05 -9.34 45.62
C PRO A 303 -8.63 -7.96 46.14
N LEU A 304 -7.38 -7.54 45.94
CA LEU A 304 -6.90 -6.23 46.37
C LEU A 304 -7.20 -5.14 45.33
N THR A 305 -7.11 -5.46 44.04
CA THR A 305 -7.33 -4.53 42.93
C THR A 305 -8.71 -4.68 42.29
N SER A 306 -9.41 -5.78 42.58
CA SER A 306 -10.62 -6.20 41.85
C SER A 306 -10.40 -6.42 40.35
N LEU A 307 -9.15 -6.65 39.93
CA LEU A 307 -8.78 -6.94 38.54
C LEU A 307 -8.43 -8.41 38.34
N ILE A 308 -8.63 -8.87 37.09
CA ILE A 308 -8.30 -10.22 36.65
C ILE A 308 -6.93 -10.23 35.97
N GLU A 309 -6.08 -11.17 36.38
CA GLU A 309 -4.72 -11.36 35.86
C GLU A 309 -4.59 -12.69 35.09
N PRO A 310 -3.75 -12.76 34.05
CA PRO A 310 -3.48 -14.01 33.35
C PRO A 310 -2.57 -14.93 34.17
N VAL A 311 -2.80 -16.22 34.05
CA VAL A 311 -1.94 -17.29 34.59
C VAL A 311 -1.50 -18.14 33.39
N GLY A 312 -0.21 -18.10 33.10
CA GLY A 312 0.35 -18.77 31.93
C GLY A 312 0.50 -20.27 32.11
N TYR A 313 0.20 -21.03 31.05
CA TYR A 313 0.19 -22.49 31.03
C TYR A 313 0.12 -23.01 29.59
N ASP A 314 0.78 -24.13 29.31
CA ASP A 314 0.65 -24.94 28.09
C ASP A 314 1.19 -24.28 26.81
N ASN A 315 2.40 -23.72 26.87
CA ASN A 315 3.06 -23.03 25.74
C ASN A 315 4.13 -23.87 25.06
N GLN A 316 3.89 -25.18 24.97
CA GLN A 316 4.78 -26.30 24.61
C GLN A 316 5.81 -26.09 23.47
N ILE A 317 5.68 -25.08 22.60
CA ILE A 317 6.50 -24.90 21.41
C ILE A 317 7.10 -23.49 21.39
N ILE A 318 8.36 -23.39 20.96
CA ILE A 318 9.02 -22.12 20.66
C ILE A 318 9.51 -22.18 19.21
N ASN A 319 8.98 -21.30 18.36
CA ASN A 319 9.25 -21.25 16.92
C ASN A 319 9.63 -19.84 16.47
N TYR A 320 10.25 -19.71 15.30
CA TYR A 320 10.43 -18.41 14.69
C TYR A 320 9.06 -17.78 14.39
N ILE A 321 8.94 -16.47 14.62
CA ILE A 321 7.78 -15.69 14.17
C ILE A 321 7.58 -15.95 12.66
N GLY A 322 6.35 -16.26 12.26
CA GLY A 322 5.99 -16.55 10.87
C GLY A 322 6.10 -18.03 10.43
N ALA A 323 6.59 -18.93 11.28
CA ALA A 323 6.78 -20.35 10.94
C ALA A 323 5.49 -21.22 10.87
N GLN A 324 4.29 -20.62 10.97
CA GLN A 324 3.02 -21.36 10.98
C GLN A 324 2.30 -21.25 9.61
N PRO A 325 2.18 -22.34 8.84
CA PRO A 325 1.24 -22.41 7.72
C PRO A 325 -0.13 -22.95 8.20
N LEU A 326 -1.21 -22.28 7.75
CA LEU A 326 -2.57 -22.81 7.57
C LEU A 326 -3.29 -23.38 8.81
N LEU A 327 -4.11 -22.52 9.45
CA LEU A 327 -5.57 -22.66 9.63
C LEU A 327 -6.04 -21.62 10.67
N GLY A 328 -6.38 -20.42 10.19
CA GLY A 328 -7.14 -19.42 10.94
C GLY A 328 -6.34 -18.32 11.62
N ASP A 329 -6.08 -17.24 10.87
CA ASP A 329 -5.99 -15.85 11.34
C ASP A 329 -5.36 -15.56 12.72
N ARG A 330 -4.11 -15.07 12.67
CA ARG A 330 -3.56 -13.86 13.35
C ARG A 330 -2.17 -14.12 13.92
N SER A 331 -1.13 -13.65 13.24
CA SER A 331 0.07 -13.21 13.95
C SER A 331 -0.38 -12.17 15.01
N LEU A 332 -0.02 -12.39 16.28
CA LEU A 332 -0.49 -11.53 17.37
C LEU A 332 0.13 -10.14 17.28
N LEU A 333 1.28 -10.01 16.61
CA LEU A 333 2.08 -8.79 16.36
C LEU A 333 1.31 -7.56 15.85
N GLY A 334 0.01 -7.68 15.58
CA GLY A 334 -0.87 -6.58 15.27
C GLY A 334 -1.20 -6.48 13.78
N GLU A 335 -0.62 -7.36 12.96
CA GLU A 335 -0.90 -7.43 11.53
C GLU A 335 -2.41 -7.54 11.30
N ARG A 336 -2.96 -6.62 10.49
CA ARG A 336 -4.39 -6.56 10.14
C ARG A 336 -5.33 -6.20 11.30
N ARG A 337 -4.83 -5.68 12.43
CA ARG A 337 -5.67 -5.20 13.56
C ARG A 337 -5.82 -3.68 13.53
N LYS A 338 -7.01 -3.21 13.14
CA LYS A 338 -7.35 -1.79 13.15
C LYS A 338 -7.46 -1.25 14.57
N PHE A 339 -6.95 -0.03 14.79
CA PHE A 339 -6.97 0.60 16.10
C PHE A 339 -8.38 1.02 16.52
N GLY A 340 -8.85 0.51 17.66
CA GLY A 340 -10.18 0.82 18.21
C GLY A 340 -11.34 0.24 17.41
N LYS A 341 -11.08 -0.71 16.49
CA LYS A 341 -12.11 -1.34 15.65
C LYS A 341 -12.08 -2.85 15.82
N LYS A 342 -13.26 -3.46 15.80
CA LYS A 342 -13.42 -4.91 15.81
C LYS A 342 -13.17 -5.44 14.40
N THR A 343 -12.19 -6.33 14.22
CA THR A 343 -11.92 -7.00 12.94
C THR A 343 -12.75 -8.28 12.87
N VAL A 344 -13.90 -8.26 12.20
CA VAL A 344 -14.74 -9.47 12.08
C VAL A 344 -14.18 -10.30 10.92
N SER A 345 -13.36 -11.31 11.21
CA SER A 345 -12.88 -12.24 10.16
C SER A 345 -13.82 -13.42 9.90
N PHE A 346 -14.74 -13.71 10.83
CA PHE A 346 -15.81 -14.70 10.70
C PHE A 346 -17.05 -14.25 11.50
N ASP A 347 -18.23 -14.82 11.23
CA ASP A 347 -19.55 -14.49 11.84
C ASP A 347 -19.63 -14.57 13.38
N HIS A 348 -18.50 -14.79 14.07
CA HIS A 348 -18.38 -14.89 15.52
C HIS A 348 -17.16 -14.09 16.04
N ARG A 349 -17.36 -13.31 17.11
CA ARG A 349 -16.29 -12.51 17.75
C ARG A 349 -15.38 -13.41 18.59
N SER A 350 -14.09 -13.51 18.24
CA SER A 350 -13.11 -14.25 19.05
C SER A 350 -12.70 -13.46 20.31
N TRP A 351 -12.20 -14.15 21.33
CA TRP A 351 -11.52 -13.56 22.50
C TRP A 351 -10.46 -12.52 22.10
N HIS A 352 -9.63 -12.89 21.11
CA HIS A 352 -8.59 -12.03 20.56
C HIS A 352 -9.14 -10.81 19.82
N ASP A 353 -10.32 -10.88 19.20
CA ASP A 353 -10.97 -9.71 18.60
C ASP A 353 -11.38 -8.70 19.64
N ASN A 354 -12.04 -9.19 20.70
CA ASN A 354 -12.62 -8.32 21.71
C ASN A 354 -11.52 -7.55 22.44
N ILE A 355 -10.49 -8.25 22.93
CA ILE A 355 -9.43 -7.60 23.73
C ILE A 355 -8.55 -6.67 22.88
N PHE A 356 -8.19 -7.03 21.63
CA PHE A 356 -7.36 -6.18 20.77
C PHE A 356 -8.12 -5.04 20.09
N SER A 357 -9.46 -5.07 20.09
CA SER A 357 -10.27 -3.92 19.66
C SER A 357 -10.29 -2.80 20.70
N ASP A 358 -9.90 -3.08 21.94
CA ASP A 358 -9.79 -2.10 23.01
C ASP A 358 -8.50 -1.27 22.85
N THR A 359 -8.68 0.05 22.76
CA THR A 359 -7.57 0.97 22.51
C THR A 359 -6.56 1.05 23.65
N VAL A 360 -6.99 0.79 24.90
CA VAL A 360 -6.12 0.81 26.07
C VAL A 360 -5.24 -0.43 26.05
N PHE A 361 -5.85 -1.60 25.83
CA PHE A 361 -5.11 -2.86 25.71
C PHE A 361 -4.15 -2.86 24.52
N GLN A 362 -4.59 -2.42 23.32
CA GLN A 362 -3.73 -2.45 22.13
C GLN A 362 -2.50 -1.56 22.29
N LYS A 363 -2.65 -0.37 22.90
CA LYS A 363 -1.51 0.50 23.27
C LYS A 363 -0.58 -0.18 24.27
N ALA A 364 -1.13 -0.79 25.32
CA ALA A 364 -0.35 -1.51 26.32
C ALA A 364 0.40 -2.71 25.72
N TYR A 365 -0.22 -3.43 24.78
CA TYR A 365 0.39 -4.56 24.06
C TYR A 365 1.58 -4.12 23.19
N ILE A 366 1.44 -3.05 22.40
CA ILE A 366 2.55 -2.54 21.58
C ILE A 366 3.70 -2.04 22.47
N SER A 367 3.38 -1.37 23.59
CA SER A 367 4.37 -0.98 24.58
C SER A 367 5.06 -2.20 25.22
N ALA A 368 4.29 -3.24 25.54
CA ALA A 368 4.82 -4.48 26.11
C ALA A 368 5.74 -5.22 25.13
N LEU A 369 5.44 -5.24 23.82
CA LEU A 369 6.35 -5.77 22.79
C LEU A 369 7.71 -5.08 22.84
N SER A 370 7.74 -3.75 23.02
CA SER A 370 8.99 -3.01 23.21
C SER A 370 9.69 -3.43 24.50
N GLU A 371 8.98 -3.53 25.62
CA GLU A 371 9.53 -3.90 26.94
C GLU A 371 10.15 -5.31 26.95
N VAL A 372 9.42 -6.31 26.44
CA VAL A 372 9.83 -7.71 26.54
C VAL A 372 10.96 -8.06 25.57
N SER A 373 11.11 -7.28 24.50
CA SER A 373 12.14 -7.52 23.47
C SER A 373 13.45 -6.75 23.70
N GLN A 374 13.59 -5.99 24.79
CA GLN A 374 14.80 -5.21 25.07
C GLN A 374 16.04 -6.11 25.24
N SER A 375 17.11 -5.84 24.47
CA SER A 375 18.32 -6.70 24.46
C SER A 375 18.93 -6.84 25.85
N GLY A 376 19.22 -5.73 26.54
CA GLY A 376 19.88 -5.78 27.86
C GLY A 376 19.09 -6.54 28.93
N LYS A 377 17.74 -6.46 28.90
CA LYS A 377 16.88 -7.21 29.81
C LYS A 377 16.90 -8.71 29.50
N LEU A 378 16.89 -9.06 28.21
CA LEU A 378 16.96 -10.46 27.79
C LEU A 378 18.34 -11.07 28.06
N ASP A 379 19.42 -10.33 27.82
CA ASP A 379 20.78 -10.80 28.07
C ASP A 379 20.96 -11.13 29.56
N ALA A 380 20.51 -10.24 30.45
CA ALA A 380 20.48 -10.49 31.89
C ALA A 380 19.60 -11.70 32.29
N PHE A 381 18.43 -11.85 31.65
CA PHE A 381 17.57 -13.02 31.87
C PHE A 381 18.28 -14.33 31.49
N PHE A 382 18.89 -14.38 30.31
CA PHE A 382 19.59 -15.58 29.83
C PHE A 382 20.79 -15.93 30.72
N GLU A 383 21.57 -14.94 31.14
CA GLU A 383 22.68 -15.14 32.08
C GLU A 383 22.17 -15.75 33.40
N LYS A 384 21.09 -15.18 33.96
CA LYS A 384 20.47 -15.63 35.21
C LYS A 384 19.98 -17.08 35.17
N ILE A 385 19.43 -17.53 34.03
CA ILE A 385 18.89 -18.89 33.92
C ILE A 385 19.88 -19.91 33.34
N ASN A 386 21.04 -19.48 32.84
CA ASN A 386 21.93 -20.31 32.01
C ASN A 386 22.30 -21.64 32.67
N ASN A 387 22.81 -21.60 33.91
CA ASN A 387 23.23 -22.81 34.61
C ASN A 387 22.06 -23.80 34.75
N LYS A 388 20.89 -23.31 35.17
CA LYS A 388 19.72 -24.18 35.35
C LYS A 388 19.15 -24.70 34.03
N LEU A 389 19.24 -23.91 32.97
CA LEU A 389 18.87 -24.32 31.61
C LEU A 389 19.75 -25.48 31.14
N LEU A 390 21.07 -25.40 31.31
CA LEU A 390 22.01 -26.47 30.95
C LEU A 390 21.73 -27.75 31.75
N GLU A 391 21.46 -27.64 33.05
CA GLU A 391 21.03 -28.78 33.87
C GLU A 391 19.74 -29.41 33.32
N CYS A 392 18.72 -28.61 33.01
CA CYS A 392 17.47 -29.09 32.46
C CYS A 392 17.66 -29.84 31.13
N ILE A 393 18.53 -29.33 30.24
CA ILE A 393 18.86 -30.00 28.98
C ILE A 393 19.56 -31.34 29.25
N ALA A 394 20.55 -31.37 30.14
CA ALA A 394 21.26 -32.59 30.52
C ALA A 394 20.31 -33.66 31.08
N LEU A 395 19.35 -33.26 31.92
CA LEU A 395 18.32 -34.16 32.45
C LEU A 395 17.39 -34.70 31.36
N ILE A 396 16.94 -33.88 30.42
CA ILE A 396 16.09 -34.37 29.32
C ILE A 396 16.85 -35.35 28.42
N ARG A 397 18.16 -35.18 28.22
CA ARG A 397 18.98 -36.13 27.45
C ARG A 397 19.03 -37.55 28.04
N LEU A 398 18.72 -37.73 29.33
CA LEU A 398 18.52 -39.07 29.90
C LEU A 398 17.28 -39.80 29.33
N ASN A 399 16.28 -39.07 28.85
CA ASN A 399 15.12 -39.65 28.18
C ASN A 399 15.32 -39.75 26.66
N ASP A 400 16.05 -38.82 26.06
CA ASP A 400 16.31 -38.72 24.62
C ASP A 400 17.70 -38.12 24.37
N GLU A 401 18.69 -38.98 24.15
CA GLU A 401 20.10 -38.57 23.97
C GLU A 401 20.31 -37.55 22.84
N LYS A 402 19.40 -37.51 21.86
CA LYS A 402 19.46 -36.60 20.71
C LYS A 402 18.76 -35.27 20.98
N TYR A 403 18.23 -35.05 22.17
CA TYR A 403 17.54 -33.81 22.52
C TYR A 403 18.47 -32.61 22.45
N ASP A 404 17.98 -31.56 21.77
CA ASP A 404 18.63 -30.28 21.63
C ASP A 404 17.61 -29.16 21.84
N PHE A 405 17.93 -28.21 22.73
CA PHE A 405 17.08 -27.07 23.01
C PHE A 405 17.55 -25.86 22.21
N LYS A 406 16.68 -25.38 21.32
CA LYS A 406 16.92 -24.17 20.50
C LYS A 406 16.06 -22.98 20.90
N GLY A 407 15.26 -23.12 21.94
CA GLY A 407 14.24 -22.15 22.32
C GLY A 407 14.84 -20.78 22.64
N ASP A 408 15.99 -20.72 23.31
CA ASP A 408 16.71 -19.47 23.61
C ASP A 408 17.21 -18.71 22.38
N GLN A 409 17.78 -19.41 21.40
CA GLN A 409 18.23 -18.82 20.13
C GLN A 409 17.05 -18.27 19.32
N ILE A 410 15.99 -19.06 19.21
CA ILE A 410 14.75 -18.67 18.53
C ILE A 410 14.12 -17.46 19.24
N PHE A 411 14.08 -17.47 20.57
CA PHE A 411 13.55 -16.38 21.38
C PHE A 411 14.33 -15.07 21.19
N LYS A 412 15.68 -15.14 21.14
CA LYS A 412 16.54 -13.98 20.80
C LYS A 412 16.30 -13.48 19.38
N ALA A 413 16.12 -14.38 18.42
CA ALA A 413 15.82 -14.02 17.04
C ALA A 413 14.44 -13.34 16.92
N ASN A 414 13.43 -13.86 17.61
CA ASN A 414 12.09 -13.27 17.68
C ASN A 414 12.10 -11.90 18.36
N ALA A 415 12.83 -11.73 19.47
CA ALA A 415 13.02 -10.42 20.09
C ALA A 415 13.65 -9.42 19.10
N SER A 416 14.64 -9.86 18.34
CA SER A 416 15.30 -9.03 17.33
C SER A 416 14.36 -8.68 16.18
N TYR A 417 13.49 -9.60 15.77
CA TYR A 417 12.42 -9.34 14.80
C TYR A 417 11.44 -8.28 15.34
N ILE A 418 10.94 -8.44 16.56
CA ILE A 418 9.99 -7.50 17.19
C ILE A 418 10.60 -6.10 17.28
N ARG A 419 11.88 -5.97 17.68
CA ARG A 419 12.55 -4.66 17.71
C ARG A 419 12.60 -4.00 16.34
N ARG A 420 12.89 -4.75 15.26
CA ARG A 420 12.86 -4.23 13.89
C ARG A 420 11.44 -3.85 13.45
N PHE A 421 10.46 -4.66 13.81
CA PHE A 421 9.04 -4.38 13.52
C PHE A 421 8.53 -3.12 14.22
N LEU A 422 9.04 -2.80 15.41
CA LEU A 422 8.72 -1.56 16.13
C LEU A 422 9.57 -0.35 15.70
N ALA A 423 10.61 -0.59 14.88
CA ALA A 423 11.53 0.43 14.39
C ALA A 423 11.65 0.39 12.86
N PRO A 424 10.57 0.68 12.12
CA PRO A 424 10.58 0.68 10.67
C PRO A 424 11.47 1.81 10.11
N ASN A 425 12.04 1.60 8.92
CA ASN A 425 12.77 2.65 8.21
C ASN A 425 11.82 3.76 7.76
N ASP A 426 10.63 3.37 7.31
CA ASP A 426 9.53 4.27 6.97
C ASP A 426 8.20 3.58 7.29
N ALA A 427 7.26 4.36 7.82
CA ALA A 427 5.92 3.93 8.18
C ALA A 427 4.84 4.95 7.79
N LEU A 428 5.21 6.12 7.24
CA LEU A 428 4.27 7.21 7.04
C LEU A 428 4.61 8.07 5.83
N GLU A 429 3.81 7.90 4.79
CA GLU A 429 3.80 8.81 3.64
C GLU A 429 2.97 10.05 3.95
N SER A 430 3.43 11.21 3.46
CA SER A 430 2.72 12.47 3.63
C SER A 430 2.70 13.30 2.35
N TYR A 431 1.58 13.97 2.08
CA TYR A 431 1.31 14.67 0.82
C TYR A 431 0.74 16.05 1.11
N THR A 432 1.16 17.06 0.34
CA THR A 432 0.63 18.42 0.46
C THR A 432 -0.65 18.54 -0.34
N VAL A 433 -1.76 18.85 0.34
CA VAL A 433 -3.09 18.91 -0.29
C VAL A 433 -3.45 20.33 -0.70
N HIS A 434 -3.24 21.30 0.19
CA HIS A 434 -3.62 22.69 -0.03
C HIS A 434 -2.86 23.63 0.91
N LYS A 435 -2.55 24.84 0.45
CA LYS A 435 -1.91 25.91 1.23
C LYS A 435 -2.71 27.22 1.11
N ASP A 436 -3.45 27.55 2.17
CA ASP A 436 -4.16 28.82 2.32
C ASP A 436 -3.27 29.83 3.06
N THR A 437 -2.54 30.62 2.28
CA THR A 437 -1.65 31.65 2.82
C THR A 437 -2.38 32.85 3.43
N LEU A 438 -3.67 33.04 3.14
CA LEU A 438 -4.46 34.16 3.66
C LEU A 438 -4.94 33.84 5.07
N ASN A 439 -5.50 32.65 5.27
CA ASN A 439 -6.05 32.23 6.56
C ASN A 439 -5.04 31.47 7.45
N GLY A 440 -3.79 31.33 7.01
CA GLY A 440 -2.76 30.66 7.80
C GLY A 440 -3.03 29.15 7.95
N LYS A 441 -3.55 28.48 6.90
CA LYS A 441 -3.88 27.05 6.96
C LYS A 441 -3.11 26.26 5.92
N VAL A 442 -2.62 25.09 6.32
CA VAL A 442 -2.02 24.11 5.42
C VAL A 442 -2.62 22.74 5.69
N GLN A 443 -2.96 22.02 4.63
CA GLN A 443 -3.54 20.69 4.71
C GLN A 443 -2.55 19.65 4.18
N PHE A 444 -2.40 18.59 4.95
CA PHE A 444 -1.61 17.42 4.58
C PHE A 444 -2.47 16.16 4.64
N GLU A 445 -2.20 15.24 3.73
CA GLU A 445 -2.75 13.89 3.72
C GLU A 445 -1.67 12.91 4.20
N PHE A 446 -2.04 12.00 5.10
CA PHE A 446 -1.14 10.99 5.66
C PHE A 446 -1.61 9.59 5.32
N GLN A 447 -0.66 8.73 4.94
CA GLN A 447 -0.89 7.31 4.71
C GLN A 447 0.11 6.47 5.50
N ASN A 448 -0.43 5.64 6.39
CA ASN A 448 0.38 4.71 7.14
C ASN A 448 0.67 3.48 6.28
N THR A 449 1.95 3.19 6.06
CA THR A 449 2.41 2.02 5.31
C THR A 449 2.68 0.83 6.23
N HIS A 450 2.71 1.05 7.55
CA HIS A 450 3.03 0.06 8.56
C HIS A 450 1.79 -0.68 9.10
N TYR A 451 1.98 -1.95 9.49
CA TYR A 451 0.92 -2.81 10.02
C TYR A 451 0.41 -2.43 11.41
N LEU A 452 1.11 -1.54 12.11
CA LEU A 452 0.69 -0.97 13.38
C LEU A 452 0.21 0.47 13.19
N PRO A 453 -0.75 0.94 14.00
CA PRO A 453 -1.15 2.35 13.98
C PRO A 453 0.04 3.27 14.31
N VAL A 454 0.09 4.42 13.62
CA VAL A 454 1.10 5.46 13.79
C VAL A 454 0.47 6.67 14.48
N GLU A 455 1.20 7.33 15.37
CA GLU A 455 0.82 8.61 15.96
C GLU A 455 1.71 9.72 15.37
N VAL A 456 1.12 10.63 14.58
CA VAL A 456 1.78 11.87 14.15
C VAL A 456 1.73 12.83 15.34
N VAL A 457 2.88 13.37 15.75
CA VAL A 457 3.03 14.12 17.00
C VAL A 457 3.26 15.61 16.75
N THR A 458 4.18 15.94 15.84
CA THR A 458 4.66 17.32 15.65
C THR A 458 4.85 17.64 14.16
N LEU A 459 4.36 18.81 13.74
CA LEU A 459 4.76 19.47 12.50
C LEU A 459 5.95 20.40 12.78
N LYS A 460 7.04 20.21 12.08
CA LYS A 460 8.27 21.02 12.17
C LYS A 460 8.49 21.86 10.92
N TYR A 461 9.17 22.99 11.10
CA TYR A 461 9.80 23.76 10.03
C TYR A 461 11.29 23.89 10.36
N LYS A 462 12.12 23.29 9.51
CA LYS A 462 13.51 22.97 9.84
C LYS A 462 13.53 22.16 11.15
N ASP A 463 14.30 22.60 12.14
CA ASP A 463 14.40 21.90 13.42
C ASP A 463 13.37 22.36 14.47
N SER A 464 12.57 23.39 14.16
CA SER A 464 11.64 24.00 15.11
C SER A 464 10.24 23.40 14.99
N ALA A 465 9.68 22.96 16.12
CA ALA A 465 8.28 22.56 16.21
C ALA A 465 7.36 23.76 15.99
N ILE A 466 6.42 23.66 15.04
CA ILE A 466 5.42 24.70 14.76
C ILE A 466 4.09 24.34 15.41
N VAL A 467 3.67 23.07 15.29
CA VAL A 467 2.41 22.58 15.84
C VAL A 467 2.64 21.22 16.47
N SER A 468 2.26 21.06 17.74
CA SER A 468 2.26 19.77 18.43
C SER A 468 0.82 19.30 18.60
N LYS A 469 0.41 18.32 17.80
CA LYS A 469 -0.93 17.74 17.81
C LYS A 469 -0.82 16.25 17.53
N ARG A 470 -1.21 15.44 18.51
CA ARG A 470 -1.21 13.98 18.39
C ARG A 470 -2.41 13.52 17.57
N THR A 471 -2.14 12.83 16.46
CA THR A 471 -3.17 12.26 15.60
C THR A 471 -2.81 10.84 15.21
N ILE A 472 -3.77 9.92 15.35
CA ILE A 472 -3.56 8.51 15.03
C ILE A 472 -3.93 8.28 13.56
N VAL A 473 -2.98 7.71 12.82
CA VAL A 473 -3.17 7.18 11.47
C VAL A 473 -3.28 5.65 11.59
N GLN A 474 -4.37 5.09 11.06
CA GLN A 474 -4.72 3.69 11.22
C GLN A 474 -3.68 2.75 10.58
N SER A 475 -3.56 1.52 11.08
CA SER A 475 -2.69 0.47 10.51
C SER A 475 -3.01 0.18 9.04
N SER A 476 -2.00 -0.22 8.26
CA SER A 476 -2.18 -0.61 6.86
C SER A 476 -3.03 -1.90 6.68
N GLY A 477 -3.90 -1.94 5.66
CA GLY A 477 -4.86 -3.02 5.34
C GLY A 477 -5.78 -2.69 4.14
N ALA A 478 -6.76 -3.56 3.83
CA ALA A 478 -7.62 -3.45 2.64
C ALA A 478 -8.52 -2.20 2.60
N ASP A 479 -8.80 -1.57 3.76
CA ASP A 479 -9.54 -0.30 3.86
C ASP A 479 -8.61 0.83 4.36
N ASN A 480 -7.46 0.99 3.71
CA ASN A 480 -6.52 2.09 4.00
C ASN A 480 -7.17 3.45 3.73
N GLY A 481 -7.79 4.02 4.76
CA GLY A 481 -8.22 5.42 4.73
C GLY A 481 -7.03 6.32 4.97
N SER A 482 -6.74 7.21 4.02
CA SER A 482 -5.84 8.33 4.28
C SER A 482 -6.45 9.28 5.30
N VAL A 483 -5.60 9.97 6.06
CA VAL A 483 -6.03 10.95 7.06
C VAL A 483 -5.65 12.34 6.59
N ASN A 484 -6.65 13.17 6.36
CA ASN A 484 -6.47 14.58 6.01
C ASN A 484 -6.42 15.43 7.27
N LEU A 485 -5.32 16.15 7.49
CA LEU A 485 -5.12 17.01 8.65
C LEU A 485 -4.84 18.45 8.21
N VAL A 486 -5.59 19.37 8.81
CA VAL A 486 -5.40 20.82 8.65
C VAL A 486 -4.63 21.36 9.85
N TYR A 487 -3.54 22.07 9.57
CA TYR A 487 -2.70 22.75 10.54
C TYR A 487 -2.84 24.26 10.39
N SER A 488 -2.88 24.96 11.53
CA SER A 488 -2.81 26.42 11.58
C SER A 488 -1.35 26.84 11.74
N VAL A 489 -0.85 27.63 10.80
CA VAL A 489 0.54 28.11 10.70
C VAL A 489 0.50 29.60 10.37
N SER A 490 1.45 30.38 10.89
CA SER A 490 1.43 31.83 10.63
C SER A 490 1.47 32.15 9.12
N PRO A 491 0.64 33.10 8.63
CA PRO A 491 0.62 33.50 7.22
C PRO A 491 2.00 33.89 6.69
N GLU A 492 2.83 34.56 7.49
CA GLU A 492 4.19 34.99 7.13
C GLU A 492 5.09 33.79 6.81
N LEU A 493 4.92 32.68 7.54
CA LEU A 493 5.70 31.48 7.34
C LEU A 493 5.21 30.71 6.10
N LEU A 494 3.90 30.61 5.89
CA LEU A 494 3.31 29.93 4.72
C LEU A 494 3.60 30.66 3.39
N LYS A 495 3.78 31.98 3.42
CA LYS A 495 4.15 32.79 2.25
C LYS A 495 5.59 32.54 1.75
N LYS A 496 6.45 31.87 2.53
CA LYS A 496 7.81 31.55 2.07
C LYS A 496 7.78 30.59 0.89
N ARG A 497 8.50 30.92 -0.19
CA ARG A 497 8.55 30.14 -1.44
C ARG A 497 8.90 28.66 -1.24
N LYS A 498 9.83 28.36 -0.32
CA LYS A 498 10.32 27.01 0.02
C LYS A 498 9.79 26.50 1.37
N PHE A 499 8.54 26.83 1.70
CA PHE A 499 7.96 26.38 2.97
C PHE A 499 7.88 24.85 3.05
N ILE A 500 7.33 24.21 2.00
CA ILE A 500 7.13 22.75 1.94
C ILE A 500 8.47 22.01 1.98
N ASP A 501 9.50 22.47 1.24
CA ASP A 501 10.87 21.91 1.22
C ASP A 501 11.61 21.94 2.57
N LYS A 502 11.00 22.53 3.60
CA LYS A 502 11.55 22.69 4.94
C LYS A 502 10.60 22.19 6.01
N VAL A 503 9.47 21.59 5.64
CA VAL A 503 8.54 20.97 6.57
C VAL A 503 8.90 19.51 6.76
N SER A 504 8.80 19.04 8.00
CA SER A 504 8.84 17.62 8.33
C SER A 504 7.83 17.29 9.44
N PHE A 505 7.47 16.02 9.56
CA PHE A 505 6.60 15.52 10.62
C PHE A 505 7.36 14.56 11.50
N GLU A 506 7.22 14.72 12.81
CA GLU A 506 7.65 13.71 13.76
C GLU A 506 6.48 12.78 14.08
N TYR A 507 6.73 11.48 14.02
CA TYR A 507 5.74 10.45 14.30
C TYR A 507 6.36 9.29 15.08
N ARG A 508 5.53 8.38 15.58
CA ARG A 508 5.96 7.14 16.25
C ARG A 508 4.96 6.02 16.04
N ILE A 509 5.41 4.77 16.19
CA ILE A 509 4.48 3.65 16.34
C ILE A 509 3.68 3.87 17.63
N LEU A 510 2.36 3.72 17.56
CA LEU A 510 1.49 4.03 18.69
C LEU A 510 1.83 3.17 19.91
N GLY A 511 2.15 3.80 21.04
CA GLY A 511 2.50 3.11 22.29
C GLY A 511 4.01 2.84 22.47
N THR A 512 4.86 3.27 21.53
CA THR A 512 6.31 3.27 21.68
C THR A 512 6.85 4.67 21.97
N GLU A 513 8.12 4.77 22.39
CA GLU A 513 8.79 6.04 22.68
C GLU A 513 9.70 6.52 21.53
N GLN A 514 10.07 5.64 20.60
CA GLN A 514 10.97 5.99 19.50
C GLN A 514 10.28 6.90 18.49
N MET A 515 10.88 8.06 18.23
CA MET A 515 10.42 9.03 17.24
C MET A 515 11.10 8.81 15.89
N PHE A 516 10.33 9.00 14.81
CA PHE A 516 10.74 8.97 13.42
C PHE A 516 10.34 10.29 12.76
N SER A 517 10.84 10.54 11.55
CA SER A 517 10.52 11.73 10.76
C SER A 517 10.17 11.37 9.33
N CYS A 518 9.24 12.11 8.71
CA CYS A 518 9.01 12.09 7.27
C CYS A 518 8.82 13.51 6.72
N GLU A 519 8.99 13.66 5.40
CA GLU A 519 8.81 14.93 4.68
C GLU A 519 7.64 14.80 3.70
N PRO A 520 6.82 15.84 3.51
CA PRO A 520 5.69 15.76 2.60
C PRO A 520 6.09 15.93 1.14
N HIS A 521 5.48 15.13 0.27
CA HIS A 521 5.48 15.38 -1.16
C HIS A 521 4.74 16.69 -1.49
N HIS A 522 5.11 17.33 -2.60
CA HIS A 522 4.56 18.63 -3.00
C HIS A 522 3.17 18.52 -3.66
N TRP A 523 2.73 17.31 -3.95
CA TRP A 523 1.47 16.98 -4.62
C TRP A 523 0.60 16.13 -3.71
N ARG A 524 -0.68 15.98 -4.09
CA ARG A 524 -1.66 15.07 -3.47
C ARG A 524 -1.32 13.62 -3.81
N TYR A 525 -1.65 12.68 -2.93
CA TYR A 525 -1.55 11.25 -3.28
C TYR A 525 -2.47 10.91 -4.44
N PHE A 526 -3.72 11.36 -4.35
CA PHE A 526 -4.76 11.15 -5.35
C PHE A 526 -5.73 12.33 -5.35
N ASP A 527 -6.02 12.87 -6.53
CA ASP A 527 -7.01 13.92 -6.73
C ASP A 527 -8.18 13.39 -7.57
N ASP A 528 -9.13 12.76 -6.88
CA ASP A 528 -10.31 12.13 -7.50
C ASP A 528 -11.16 13.14 -8.29
N GLN A 529 -11.20 14.40 -7.85
CA GLN A 529 -11.96 15.44 -8.55
C GLN A 529 -11.31 15.76 -9.90
N ASN A 530 -9.98 15.94 -9.91
CA ASN A 530 -9.24 16.19 -11.14
C ASN A 530 -9.33 14.99 -12.10
N SER A 531 -8.96 13.80 -11.64
CA SER A 531 -8.98 12.60 -12.48
C SER A 531 -10.38 12.22 -12.91
N GLY A 532 -11.38 12.40 -12.05
CA GLY A 532 -12.78 12.10 -12.34
C GLY A 532 -13.31 12.95 -13.49
N ALA A 533 -13.07 14.27 -13.47
CA ALA A 533 -13.46 15.16 -14.56
C ALA A 533 -12.76 14.81 -15.88
N ILE A 534 -11.46 14.52 -15.85
CA ILE A 534 -10.70 14.11 -17.05
C ILE A 534 -11.22 12.77 -17.59
N MET A 535 -11.56 11.82 -16.73
CA MET A 535 -12.12 10.53 -17.16
C MET A 535 -13.54 10.69 -17.70
N GLN A 536 -14.34 11.61 -17.16
CA GLN A 536 -15.66 11.94 -17.71
C GLN A 536 -15.56 12.54 -19.11
N ALA A 537 -14.57 13.40 -19.36
CA ALA A 537 -14.32 14.00 -20.68
C ALA A 537 -13.99 12.99 -21.80
N LYS A 538 -13.71 11.74 -21.45
CA LYS A 538 -13.46 10.64 -22.40
C LYS A 538 -14.72 9.82 -22.72
N ASN A 539 -15.81 10.02 -21.99
CA ASN A 539 -17.05 9.29 -22.17
C ASN A 539 -18.01 10.13 -23.01
N ALA A 540 -18.57 9.52 -24.04
CA ALA A 540 -19.55 10.17 -24.90
C ALA A 540 -20.80 10.59 -24.10
N ASN A 541 -21.20 11.86 -24.23
CA ASN A 541 -22.36 12.44 -23.54
C ASN A 541 -23.35 13.14 -24.51
N TYR A 542 -23.17 12.96 -25.83
CA TYR A 542 -24.01 13.61 -26.85
C TYR A 542 -25.52 13.45 -26.66
N LYS A 543 -25.99 12.43 -25.92
CA LYS A 543 -27.40 12.20 -25.60
C LYS A 543 -28.00 13.25 -24.66
N ASP A 544 -27.16 14.00 -23.95
CA ASP A 544 -27.58 15.08 -23.07
C ASP A 544 -28.00 16.33 -23.85
N PHE A 545 -27.70 16.38 -25.15
CA PHE A 545 -27.98 17.50 -26.03
C PHE A 545 -29.16 17.18 -26.96
N GLY A 546 -30.34 17.72 -26.64
CA GLY A 546 -31.58 17.44 -27.38
C GLY A 546 -31.60 17.88 -28.85
N PHE A 547 -30.59 18.64 -29.31
CA PHE A 547 -30.42 19.03 -30.70
C PHE A 547 -29.48 18.09 -31.51
N VAL A 548 -28.92 17.06 -30.86
CA VAL A 548 -28.07 16.05 -31.51
C VAL A 548 -28.91 14.82 -31.79
N GLU A 549 -29.13 14.52 -33.06
CA GLU A 549 -29.88 13.35 -33.51
C GLU A 549 -28.95 12.16 -33.79
N GLU A 550 -29.27 11.00 -33.21
CA GLU A 550 -28.48 9.78 -33.36
C GLU A 550 -28.97 8.96 -34.57
N ASN A 551 -28.09 8.77 -35.56
CA ASN A 551 -28.23 7.79 -36.65
C ASN A 551 -27.22 6.66 -36.47
N GLU A 552 -27.31 5.58 -37.27
CA GLU A 552 -26.46 4.37 -37.10
C GLU A 552 -24.96 4.71 -36.93
N ASN A 553 -24.38 5.44 -37.89
CA ASN A 553 -22.94 5.77 -37.91
C ASN A 553 -22.63 7.26 -37.70
N ASN A 554 -23.64 8.07 -37.38
CA ASN A 554 -23.54 9.53 -37.42
C ASN A 554 -24.34 10.19 -36.29
N LEU A 555 -23.84 11.30 -35.77
CA LEU A 555 -24.56 12.19 -34.87
C LEU A 555 -24.82 13.50 -35.61
N LEU A 556 -26.08 13.80 -35.87
CA LEU A 556 -26.48 14.90 -36.74
C LEU A 556 -26.96 16.11 -35.91
N VAL A 557 -26.35 17.26 -36.13
CA VAL A 557 -26.87 18.55 -35.69
C VAL A 557 -27.53 19.23 -36.88
N LYS A 558 -28.86 19.33 -36.85
CA LYS A 558 -29.64 19.97 -37.91
C LYS A 558 -29.51 21.48 -37.87
N LYS A 559 -29.74 22.11 -39.03
CA LYS A 559 -29.77 23.58 -39.16
C LYS A 559 -30.56 24.24 -38.03
N GLY A 560 -29.90 25.15 -37.30
CA GLY A 560 -30.48 25.89 -36.18
C GLY A 560 -29.46 26.75 -35.46
N SER A 561 -29.88 27.40 -34.38
CA SER A 561 -29.01 28.15 -33.48
C SER A 561 -29.05 27.50 -32.10
N TYR A 562 -27.90 27.03 -31.62
CA TYR A 562 -27.79 26.29 -30.36
C TYR A 562 -26.70 26.89 -29.48
N THR A 563 -26.93 26.84 -28.17
CA THR A 563 -25.94 27.21 -27.15
C THR A 563 -25.45 25.93 -26.47
N ILE A 564 -24.13 25.81 -26.33
CA ILE A 564 -23.46 24.69 -25.66
C ILE A 564 -22.83 25.25 -24.39
N GLU A 565 -23.34 24.82 -23.23
CA GLU A 565 -22.93 25.32 -21.91
C GLU A 565 -22.01 24.35 -21.15
N SER A 566 -21.87 23.12 -21.66
CA SER A 566 -21.00 22.06 -21.14
C SER A 566 -20.42 21.27 -22.31
N ASP A 567 -19.32 20.55 -22.08
CA ASP A 567 -18.64 19.83 -23.16
C ASP A 567 -19.57 18.86 -23.91
N LEU A 568 -19.57 18.93 -25.23
CA LEU A 568 -20.23 17.96 -26.12
C LEU A 568 -19.20 16.93 -26.56
N ILE A 569 -19.35 15.69 -26.09
CA ILE A 569 -18.39 14.60 -26.27
C ILE A 569 -18.99 13.51 -27.15
N VAL A 570 -18.27 13.20 -28.23
CA VAL A 570 -18.60 12.18 -29.22
C VAL A 570 -17.57 11.05 -29.16
N GLY A 571 -18.05 9.82 -28.97
CA GLY A 571 -17.18 8.63 -28.88
C GLY A 571 -16.61 8.19 -30.23
N SER A 572 -15.71 7.19 -30.21
CA SER A 572 -14.96 6.71 -31.39
C SER A 572 -15.81 6.13 -32.52
N GLU A 573 -17.01 5.64 -32.20
CA GLU A 573 -17.83 4.88 -33.16
C GLU A 573 -18.52 5.76 -34.21
N LYS A 574 -18.69 7.07 -33.93
CA LYS A 574 -19.56 7.95 -34.72
C LYS A 574 -18.88 9.26 -35.09
N ILE A 575 -19.22 9.77 -36.27
CA ILE A 575 -18.84 11.13 -36.68
C ILE A 575 -19.88 12.11 -36.13
N LEU A 576 -19.45 13.30 -35.73
CA LEU A 576 -20.34 14.44 -35.51
C LEU A 576 -20.53 15.19 -36.83
N SER A 577 -21.73 15.17 -37.38
CA SER A 577 -22.09 15.92 -38.59
C SER A 577 -22.93 17.14 -38.26
N ILE A 578 -22.55 18.30 -38.81
CA ILE A 578 -23.28 19.56 -38.63
C ILE A 578 -23.75 20.06 -40.00
N GLU A 579 -25.04 20.30 -40.12
CA GLU A 579 -25.66 20.76 -41.37
C GLU A 579 -25.38 22.25 -41.65
N ALA A 580 -25.40 22.60 -42.94
CA ALA A 580 -25.28 23.97 -43.42
C ALA A 580 -26.27 24.94 -42.76
N GLY A 581 -25.78 26.14 -42.42
CA GLY A 581 -26.56 27.19 -41.77
C GLY A 581 -26.74 27.04 -40.26
N THR A 582 -26.04 26.10 -39.63
CA THR A 582 -26.03 25.93 -38.18
C THR A 582 -25.16 26.98 -37.49
N ASN A 583 -25.63 27.53 -36.37
CA ASN A 583 -24.89 28.43 -35.50
C ASN A 583 -24.74 27.79 -34.12
N LEU A 584 -23.51 27.47 -33.72
CA LEU A 584 -23.19 27.01 -32.38
C LEU A 584 -22.51 28.13 -31.60
N LYS A 585 -23.00 28.39 -30.39
CA LYS A 585 -22.38 29.32 -29.44
C LYS A 585 -21.88 28.54 -28.22
N LEU A 586 -20.57 28.50 -28.02
CA LEU A 586 -19.92 27.90 -26.85
C LEU A 586 -19.84 28.94 -25.73
N ILE A 587 -20.30 28.59 -24.53
CA ILE A 587 -20.24 29.46 -23.34
C ILE A 587 -19.72 28.68 -22.13
N ASN A 588 -19.38 29.38 -21.04
CA ASN A 588 -19.02 28.78 -19.75
C ASN A 588 -17.87 27.75 -19.82
N GLY A 589 -16.91 27.93 -20.72
CA GLY A 589 -15.79 27.02 -20.91
C GLY A 589 -16.11 25.77 -21.73
N ALA A 590 -17.29 25.66 -22.35
CA ALA A 590 -17.66 24.46 -23.09
C ALA A 590 -16.81 24.24 -24.36
N SER A 591 -16.50 22.97 -24.63
CA SER A 591 -15.82 22.50 -25.84
C SER A 591 -16.63 21.45 -26.60
N ILE A 592 -16.26 21.21 -27.87
CA ILE A 592 -16.74 20.06 -28.65
C ILE A 592 -15.59 19.08 -28.79
N ILE A 593 -15.73 17.86 -28.26
CA ILE A 593 -14.70 16.83 -28.25
C ILE A 593 -15.22 15.64 -29.07
N SER A 594 -14.46 15.22 -30.09
CA SER A 594 -14.80 14.05 -30.91
C SER A 594 -13.66 13.06 -31.02
N TYR A 595 -13.95 11.82 -30.67
CA TYR A 595 -13.05 10.67 -30.86
C TYR A 595 -13.34 9.89 -32.16
N GLY A 596 -14.44 10.20 -32.86
CA GLY A 596 -14.86 9.50 -34.08
C GLY A 596 -14.78 10.34 -35.36
N GLY A 597 -14.36 11.61 -35.23
CA GLY A 597 -14.21 12.57 -36.33
C GLY A 597 -15.38 13.57 -36.41
N ILE A 598 -15.22 14.59 -37.26
CA ILE A 598 -16.25 15.61 -37.51
C ILE A 598 -16.48 15.81 -39.02
N SER A 599 -17.73 16.14 -39.39
CA SER A 599 -18.12 16.59 -40.73
C SER A 599 -18.93 17.89 -40.63
N LEU A 600 -18.29 19.02 -40.88
CA LEU A 600 -18.91 20.34 -40.88
C LEU A 600 -19.12 20.75 -42.33
N GLU A 601 -20.32 20.57 -42.88
CA GLU A 601 -20.57 20.72 -44.32
C GLU A 601 -21.50 21.90 -44.59
N GLY A 602 -20.96 23.12 -44.46
CA GLY A 602 -21.63 24.36 -44.85
C GLY A 602 -21.66 24.58 -46.37
N ASN A 603 -22.30 25.66 -46.80
CA ASN A 603 -22.19 26.17 -48.18
C ASN A 603 -22.06 27.70 -48.20
N SER A 604 -21.76 28.27 -49.37
CA SER A 604 -21.55 29.72 -49.53
C SER A 604 -22.75 30.58 -49.11
N GLU A 605 -23.98 30.08 -49.28
CA GLU A 605 -25.20 30.78 -48.87
C GLU A 605 -25.52 30.57 -47.38
N ASN A 606 -25.20 29.39 -46.84
CA ASN A 606 -25.50 28.95 -45.49
C ASN A 606 -24.23 28.37 -44.83
N PRO A 607 -23.26 29.22 -44.45
CA PRO A 607 -22.08 28.74 -43.75
C PRO A 607 -22.45 28.24 -42.35
N ILE A 608 -21.62 27.35 -41.80
CA ILE A 608 -21.70 26.98 -40.39
C ILE A 608 -20.93 28.01 -39.58
N SER A 609 -21.45 28.44 -38.43
CA SER A 609 -20.75 29.31 -37.50
C SER A 609 -20.57 28.63 -36.15
N ILE A 610 -19.35 28.59 -35.64
CA ILE A 610 -19.02 28.14 -34.30
C ILE A 610 -18.30 29.29 -33.61
N SER A 611 -18.97 29.87 -32.61
CA SER A 611 -18.56 31.10 -31.94
C SER A 611 -18.46 30.89 -30.43
N SER A 612 -17.67 31.71 -29.75
CA SER A 612 -17.52 31.66 -28.29
C SER A 612 -17.92 32.97 -27.60
N ASP A 613 -18.52 32.82 -26.42
CA ASP A 613 -18.70 33.86 -25.41
C ASP A 613 -18.26 33.27 -24.05
N GLY A 614 -16.94 33.19 -23.89
CA GLY A 614 -16.31 32.49 -22.77
C GLY A 614 -16.30 30.96 -22.90
N GLY A 615 -16.65 30.40 -24.07
CA GLY A 615 -16.43 29.00 -24.42
C GLY A 615 -15.03 28.73 -24.98
N GLU A 616 -14.69 27.45 -25.08
CA GLU A 616 -13.37 26.99 -25.50
C GLU A 616 -13.37 26.61 -26.97
N GLY A 617 -13.09 25.35 -27.31
CA GLY A 617 -12.62 24.96 -28.62
C GLY A 617 -13.22 23.67 -29.17
N ILE A 618 -12.64 23.21 -30.28
CA ILE A 618 -12.96 21.91 -30.88
C ILE A 618 -11.75 21.01 -30.85
N LEU A 619 -11.94 19.77 -30.41
CA LEU A 619 -10.92 18.76 -30.32
C LEU A 619 -11.36 17.53 -31.10
N VAL A 620 -10.49 17.07 -32.00
CA VAL A 620 -10.63 15.78 -32.66
C VAL A 620 -9.38 14.95 -32.35
N ILE A 621 -9.56 13.85 -31.62
CA ILE A 621 -8.47 13.07 -31.04
C ILE A 621 -8.63 11.61 -31.44
N ASP A 622 -7.55 11.01 -31.97
CA ASP A 622 -7.49 9.59 -32.34
C ASP A 622 -8.65 9.12 -33.23
N SER A 623 -9.16 10.01 -34.10
CA SER A 623 -10.25 9.68 -35.00
C SER A 623 -9.78 8.70 -36.06
N PRO A 624 -10.42 7.52 -36.18
CA PRO A 624 -10.11 6.57 -37.26
C PRO A 624 -10.65 7.04 -38.61
N LYS A 625 -11.44 8.12 -38.65
CA LYS A 625 -12.07 8.67 -39.85
C LYS A 625 -11.52 10.05 -40.13
N ARG A 626 -11.21 10.30 -41.41
CA ARG A 626 -10.79 11.62 -41.89
C ARG A 626 -11.93 12.62 -41.72
N SER A 627 -11.66 13.71 -41.02
CA SER A 627 -12.61 14.79 -40.76
C SER A 627 -12.73 15.72 -41.96
N LYS A 628 -13.87 16.40 -42.07
CA LYS A 628 -14.17 17.31 -43.17
C LYS A 628 -14.74 18.61 -42.62
N ILE A 629 -14.17 19.74 -43.00
CA ILE A 629 -14.66 21.07 -42.64
C ILE A 629 -14.79 21.89 -43.93
N VAL A 630 -16.00 22.33 -44.25
CA VAL A 630 -16.29 23.09 -45.46
C VAL A 630 -17.20 24.28 -45.12
N HIS A 631 -16.89 25.48 -45.62
CA HIS A 631 -17.72 26.68 -45.44
C HIS A 631 -18.09 26.95 -43.96
N THR A 632 -17.08 26.91 -43.09
CA THR A 632 -17.24 27.07 -41.63
C THR A 632 -16.54 28.33 -41.12
N LYS A 633 -17.11 28.98 -40.11
CA LYS A 633 -16.51 30.13 -39.42
C LYS A 633 -16.29 29.80 -37.95
N PHE A 634 -15.03 29.83 -37.52
CA PHE A 634 -14.63 29.74 -36.12
C PHE A 634 -14.34 31.16 -35.60
N LEU A 635 -15.07 31.59 -34.57
CA LEU A 635 -15.02 32.98 -34.09
C LEU A 635 -14.78 33.02 -32.57
N GLY A 636 -13.70 33.66 -32.13
CA GLY A 636 -13.51 33.98 -30.71
C GLY A 636 -13.19 32.79 -29.80
N LEU A 637 -12.82 31.63 -30.37
CA LEU A 637 -12.60 30.41 -29.60
C LEU A 637 -11.37 30.51 -28.69
N SER A 638 -11.32 29.65 -27.66
CA SER A 638 -10.17 29.51 -26.77
C SER A 638 -9.67 28.09 -26.73
N ASN A 639 -8.44 27.90 -26.26
CA ASN A 639 -7.88 26.57 -26.05
C ASN A 639 -8.64 25.77 -24.97
N PHE A 640 -8.69 24.45 -25.18
CA PHE A 640 -9.34 23.50 -24.28
C PHE A 640 -8.64 23.41 -22.92
N GLN A 641 -9.42 23.41 -21.85
CA GLN A 641 -8.96 23.21 -20.49
C GLN A 641 -10.03 22.54 -19.61
N ILE A 642 -9.74 21.32 -19.15
CA ILE A 642 -10.45 20.67 -18.03
C ILE A 642 -9.47 20.46 -16.88
N ASN A 643 -9.62 21.25 -15.83
CA ASN A 643 -8.70 21.27 -14.69
C ASN A 643 -7.23 21.41 -15.15
N ASP A 644 -6.42 20.38 -14.91
CA ASP A 644 -5.01 20.33 -15.28
C ASP A 644 -4.76 19.79 -16.70
N TRP A 645 -5.81 19.32 -17.40
CA TRP A 645 -5.69 18.90 -18.79
C TRP A 645 -5.94 20.10 -19.73
N VAL A 646 -4.85 20.67 -20.22
CA VAL A 646 -4.84 21.86 -21.09
C VAL A 646 -4.19 21.51 -22.43
N LEU A 647 -4.81 21.93 -23.54
CA LEU A 647 -4.22 21.87 -24.88
C LEU A 647 -3.87 23.28 -25.36
N PRO A 648 -2.93 23.44 -26.32
CA PRO A 648 -2.46 24.76 -26.73
C PRO A 648 -3.43 25.50 -27.65
N SER A 649 -4.25 24.78 -28.42
CA SER A 649 -5.01 25.37 -29.53
C SER A 649 -6.53 25.44 -29.35
N ALA A 650 -7.16 26.38 -30.05
CA ALA A 650 -8.62 26.51 -30.11
C ALA A 650 -9.29 25.45 -30.98
N VAL A 651 -8.60 24.97 -32.02
CA VAL A 651 -9.02 23.85 -32.86
C VAL A 651 -7.87 22.86 -32.94
N THR A 652 -8.08 21.62 -32.48
CA THR A 652 -7.04 20.59 -32.41
C THR A 652 -7.43 19.35 -33.22
N PHE A 653 -6.49 18.84 -34.01
CA PHE A 653 -6.55 17.53 -34.64
C PHE A 653 -5.32 16.72 -34.24
N TYR A 654 -5.49 15.76 -33.32
CA TYR A 654 -4.41 14.87 -32.88
C TYR A 654 -4.64 13.47 -33.45
N ASN A 655 -3.67 12.94 -34.19
CA ASN A 655 -3.74 11.62 -34.83
C ASN A 655 -5.07 11.41 -35.57
N SER A 656 -5.50 12.44 -36.29
CA SER A 656 -6.83 12.60 -36.90
C SER A 656 -6.68 13.41 -38.19
N ASP A 657 -6.73 12.73 -39.35
CA ASP A 657 -6.63 13.39 -40.65
C ASP A 657 -7.79 14.37 -40.88
N VAL A 658 -7.54 15.47 -41.60
CA VAL A 658 -8.57 16.50 -41.86
C VAL A 658 -8.43 17.17 -43.22
N ASP A 659 -9.56 17.37 -43.89
CA ASP A 659 -9.70 18.27 -45.04
C ASP A 659 -10.50 19.52 -44.63
N ILE A 660 -9.92 20.69 -44.86
CA ILE A 660 -10.47 22.00 -44.50
C ILE A 660 -10.57 22.85 -45.76
N ASP A 661 -11.77 23.28 -46.12
CA ASP A 661 -12.03 24.07 -47.34
C ASP A 661 -12.97 25.25 -47.05
N TYR A 662 -12.76 26.40 -47.69
CA TYR A 662 -13.59 27.60 -47.54
C TYR A 662 -13.89 28.00 -46.07
N THR A 663 -12.91 27.86 -45.19
CA THR A 663 -13.09 28.03 -43.74
C THR A 663 -12.38 29.29 -43.22
N SER A 664 -12.93 29.91 -42.18
CA SER A 664 -12.34 31.09 -41.53
C SER A 664 -12.08 30.84 -40.04
N PHE A 665 -10.92 31.28 -39.57
CA PHE A 665 -10.48 31.23 -38.18
C PHE A 665 -10.19 32.66 -37.71
N GLU A 666 -11.00 33.19 -36.79
CA GLU A 666 -11.00 34.62 -36.46
C GLU A 666 -10.94 34.89 -34.95
N GLY A 667 -9.91 35.61 -34.50
CA GLY A 667 -9.90 36.24 -33.18
C GLY A 667 -9.85 35.32 -31.96
N ASN A 668 -8.96 34.33 -31.89
CA ASN A 668 -8.86 33.49 -30.69
C ASN A 668 -8.55 34.32 -29.44
N VAL A 669 -9.14 33.95 -28.31
CA VAL A 669 -9.06 34.74 -27.07
C VAL A 669 -7.92 34.25 -26.17
N ARG A 670 -7.77 32.93 -26.01
CA ARG A 670 -6.73 32.28 -25.18
C ARG A 670 -6.18 31.06 -25.91
N GLY A 671 -4.90 30.75 -25.73
CA GLY A 671 -4.20 29.65 -26.38
C GLY A 671 -2.97 30.12 -27.17
N ASP A 672 -2.07 29.18 -27.42
CA ASP A 672 -0.84 29.40 -28.17
C ASP A 672 -1.10 29.33 -29.69
N ASP A 673 -2.10 28.53 -30.12
CA ASP A 673 -2.45 28.38 -31.54
C ASP A 673 -3.95 28.54 -31.79
N TYR A 674 -4.32 28.95 -33.00
CA TYR A 674 -5.70 28.83 -33.46
C TYR A 674 -5.97 27.40 -33.92
N LEU A 675 -5.24 26.92 -34.92
CA LEU A 675 -5.30 25.55 -35.42
C LEU A 675 -4.01 24.80 -35.06
N ASN A 676 -4.13 23.65 -34.41
CA ASN A 676 -3.03 22.71 -34.24
C ASN A 676 -3.41 21.36 -34.88
N VAL A 677 -2.53 20.85 -35.74
CA VAL A 677 -2.63 19.50 -36.31
C VAL A 677 -1.37 18.72 -35.95
N PHE A 678 -1.54 17.55 -35.36
CA PHE A 678 -0.44 16.75 -34.84
C PHE A 678 -0.52 15.31 -35.33
N ARG A 679 0.57 14.77 -35.88
CA ARG A 679 0.69 13.38 -36.40
C ARG A 679 -0.44 12.98 -37.36
N SER A 680 -0.81 13.87 -38.26
CA SER A 680 -1.96 13.68 -39.15
C SER A 680 -1.66 14.18 -40.57
N GLU A 681 -2.47 13.74 -41.53
CA GLU A 681 -2.52 14.35 -42.86
C GLU A 681 -3.53 15.50 -42.89
N VAL A 682 -3.14 16.63 -43.50
CA VAL A 682 -3.99 17.82 -43.60
C VAL A 682 -4.00 18.40 -45.01
N ASN A 683 -5.21 18.65 -45.53
CA ASN A 683 -5.40 19.52 -46.68
C ASN A 683 -6.16 20.78 -46.26
N LEU A 684 -5.52 21.94 -46.37
CA LEU A 684 -6.10 23.23 -46.03
C LEU A 684 -6.21 24.08 -47.29
N THR A 685 -7.44 24.35 -47.75
CA THR A 685 -7.69 25.04 -49.01
C THR A 685 -8.69 26.19 -48.90
N ASN A 686 -8.55 27.20 -49.76
CA ASN A 686 -9.49 28.31 -49.93
C ASN A 686 -9.94 28.99 -48.62
N SER A 687 -9.05 29.06 -47.62
CA SER A 687 -9.38 29.41 -46.23
C SER A 687 -8.67 30.68 -45.76
N THR A 688 -9.08 31.23 -44.60
CA THR A 688 -8.50 32.46 -44.06
C THR A 688 -8.30 32.40 -42.55
N PHE A 689 -7.15 32.89 -42.09
CA PHE A 689 -6.86 33.19 -40.69
C PHE A 689 -6.77 34.70 -40.53
N TYR A 690 -7.52 35.25 -39.56
CA TYR A 690 -7.64 36.69 -39.39
C TYR A 690 -7.60 37.08 -37.92
N LYS A 691 -6.76 38.08 -37.59
CA LYS A 691 -6.68 38.65 -36.23
C LYS A 691 -6.47 37.60 -35.13
N THR A 692 -5.62 36.61 -35.36
CA THR A 692 -5.29 35.63 -34.32
C THR A 692 -4.41 36.30 -33.24
N ASN A 693 -4.63 35.97 -31.97
CA ASN A 693 -3.84 36.53 -30.86
C ASN A 693 -2.43 35.92 -30.77
N ALA A 694 -2.30 34.66 -31.21
CA ALA A 694 -1.07 33.89 -31.19
C ALA A 694 -0.86 33.20 -32.56
N ASP A 695 -0.31 31.99 -32.60
CA ASP A 695 0.01 31.30 -33.84
C ASP A 695 -1.27 30.96 -34.61
N ALA A 696 -1.24 31.12 -35.93
CA ALA A 696 -2.42 30.85 -36.74
C ALA A 696 -2.57 29.36 -37.01
N PHE A 697 -1.51 28.72 -37.51
CA PHE A 697 -1.49 27.28 -37.75
C PHE A 697 -0.14 26.68 -37.31
N ASP A 698 -0.22 25.82 -36.29
CA ASP A 698 0.86 24.95 -35.83
C ASP A 698 0.67 23.51 -36.36
N GLY A 699 1.72 22.93 -36.93
CA GLY A 699 1.70 21.57 -37.46
C GLY A 699 2.92 20.72 -37.09
N ASP A 700 2.69 19.73 -36.23
CA ASP A 700 3.71 18.82 -35.72
C ASP A 700 3.61 17.42 -36.33
N PHE A 701 4.68 16.96 -36.98
CA PHE A 701 4.76 15.65 -37.62
C PHE A 701 3.63 15.42 -38.64
N ILE A 702 3.25 16.45 -39.37
CA ILE A 702 2.16 16.41 -40.33
C ILE A 702 2.65 16.25 -41.77
N SER A 703 1.75 15.82 -42.64
CA SER A 703 1.97 15.90 -44.08
C SER A 703 0.75 16.41 -44.81
N GLY A 704 0.94 16.99 -46.00
CA GLY A 704 -0.19 17.40 -46.84
C GLY A 704 0.03 18.69 -47.60
N LYS A 705 -1.06 19.44 -47.81
CA LYS A 705 -1.10 20.58 -48.74
C LYS A 705 -1.85 21.77 -48.15
N ILE A 706 -1.29 22.95 -48.34
CA ILE A 706 -1.94 24.24 -48.05
C ILE A 706 -2.08 24.98 -49.38
N SER A 707 -3.29 25.38 -49.79
CA SER A 707 -3.42 26.14 -51.04
C SER A 707 -4.57 27.13 -51.12
N ASN A 708 -4.33 28.30 -51.73
CA ASN A 708 -5.28 29.40 -51.79
C ASN A 708 -5.69 29.87 -50.38
N VAL A 709 -4.73 30.08 -49.50
CA VAL A 709 -4.99 30.44 -48.08
C VAL A 709 -4.45 31.83 -47.79
N ARG A 710 -5.18 32.59 -46.98
CA ARG A 710 -4.79 33.92 -46.53
C ARG A 710 -4.56 33.96 -45.02
N PHE A 711 -3.45 34.53 -44.59
CA PHE A 711 -3.12 34.86 -43.20
C PHE A 711 -3.00 36.38 -43.10
N ASP A 712 -3.73 37.00 -42.19
CA ASP A 712 -3.82 38.46 -42.12
C ASP A 712 -3.96 38.97 -40.67
N SER A 713 -3.05 39.85 -40.26
CA SER A 713 -2.94 40.36 -38.89
C SER A 713 -2.79 39.24 -37.85
N ILE A 714 -1.69 38.49 -37.94
CA ILE A 714 -1.38 37.35 -37.06
C ILE A 714 -0.52 37.81 -35.88
N GLY A 715 -0.97 37.52 -34.67
CA GLY A 715 -0.35 37.99 -33.44
C GLY A 715 1.00 37.34 -33.10
N ASN A 716 1.34 36.20 -33.71
CA ASN A 716 2.65 35.55 -33.56
C ASN A 716 3.08 34.88 -34.89
N ASP A 717 3.24 33.55 -34.98
CA ASP A 717 3.64 32.87 -36.22
C ASP A 717 2.41 32.55 -37.10
N ALA A 718 2.49 32.77 -38.41
CA ALA A 718 1.40 32.40 -39.33
C ALA A 718 1.39 30.89 -39.63
N LEU A 719 2.57 30.30 -39.77
CA LEU A 719 2.77 28.89 -40.07
C LEU A 719 4.00 28.39 -39.29
N ASP A 720 3.82 27.63 -38.21
CA ASP A 720 4.93 26.96 -37.48
C ASP A 720 4.83 25.44 -37.62
N PHE A 721 5.93 24.81 -37.99
CA PHE A 721 5.96 23.39 -38.32
C PHE A 721 7.20 22.70 -37.75
N SER A 722 6.99 21.54 -37.13
CA SER A 722 8.07 20.67 -36.62
C SER A 722 7.97 19.26 -37.19
N GLY A 723 9.08 18.69 -37.70
CA GLY A 723 9.10 17.32 -38.22
C GLY A 723 8.14 17.02 -39.39
N SER A 724 7.74 18.03 -40.15
CA SER A 724 6.60 17.98 -41.08
C SER A 724 7.01 17.95 -42.57
N LYS A 725 6.08 17.55 -43.46
CA LYS A 725 6.30 17.54 -44.92
C LYS A 725 5.13 18.16 -45.68
N LEU A 726 5.30 19.38 -46.17
CA LEU A 726 4.20 20.19 -46.69
C LEU A 726 4.46 20.77 -48.07
N LYS A 727 3.37 21.04 -48.79
CA LYS A 727 3.37 21.77 -50.05
C LYS A 727 2.41 22.96 -49.96
N LEU A 728 2.92 24.17 -50.21
CA LEU A 728 2.20 25.43 -50.13
C LEU A 728 2.06 26.01 -51.54
N TYR A 729 0.83 26.36 -51.94
CA TYR A 729 0.52 26.93 -53.26
C TYR A 729 -0.42 28.13 -53.15
N ASN A 730 -0.10 29.26 -53.77
CA ASN A 730 -0.99 30.44 -53.79
C ASN A 730 -1.38 30.86 -52.35
N VAL A 731 -0.39 31.14 -51.50
CA VAL A 731 -0.63 31.53 -50.11
C VAL A 731 -0.26 33.00 -49.93
N PHE A 732 -1.11 33.78 -49.27
CA PHE A 732 -0.87 35.20 -48.98
C PHE A 732 -0.75 35.39 -47.48
N ILE A 733 0.39 35.91 -47.02
CA ILE A 733 0.74 36.08 -45.62
C ILE A 733 1.05 37.56 -45.40
N ASN A 734 0.18 38.23 -44.65
CA ASN A 734 0.24 39.68 -44.45
C ASN A 734 0.17 40.03 -42.96
N ASP A 735 0.99 41.00 -42.54
CA ASP A 735 0.96 41.58 -41.19
C ASP A 735 1.11 40.51 -40.10
N VAL A 736 2.30 39.91 -40.02
CA VAL A 736 2.62 38.83 -39.08
C VAL A 736 3.65 39.33 -38.07
N ALA A 737 3.29 39.27 -36.78
CA ALA A 737 4.08 39.87 -35.72
C ALA A 737 5.40 39.13 -35.41
N ASP A 738 5.52 37.85 -35.79
CA ASP A 738 6.78 37.09 -35.70
C ASP A 738 7.10 36.41 -37.05
N LYS A 739 6.87 35.11 -37.21
CA LYS A 739 7.31 34.36 -38.40
C LYS A 739 6.17 34.11 -39.39
N GLY A 740 6.34 34.53 -40.63
CA GLY A 740 5.43 34.19 -41.72
C GLY A 740 5.43 32.68 -42.00
N LEU A 741 6.60 32.07 -42.11
CA LEU A 741 6.79 30.62 -42.23
C LEU A 741 7.97 30.16 -41.38
N SER A 742 7.75 29.18 -40.51
CA SER A 742 8.77 28.56 -39.67
C SER A 742 8.80 27.05 -39.90
N ALA A 743 9.94 26.55 -40.39
CA ALA A 743 10.22 25.13 -40.57
C ALA A 743 11.28 24.66 -39.58
N GLY A 744 10.92 23.82 -38.62
CA GLY A 744 11.79 23.26 -37.57
C GLY A 744 11.93 21.74 -37.58
N GLU A 745 12.99 21.26 -36.94
CA GLU A 745 13.23 19.85 -36.62
C GLU A 745 13.03 18.87 -37.80
N ARG A 746 13.81 19.02 -38.88
CA ARG A 746 13.72 18.21 -40.12
C ARG A 746 12.46 18.41 -40.95
N THR A 747 11.80 19.55 -40.80
CA THR A 747 10.66 19.89 -41.66
C THR A 747 11.11 20.12 -43.10
N THR A 748 10.36 19.60 -44.08
CA THR A 748 10.57 19.86 -45.51
C THR A 748 9.35 20.53 -46.12
N ILE A 749 9.53 21.75 -46.62
CA ILE A 749 8.44 22.55 -47.21
C ILE A 749 8.78 22.91 -48.66
N PHE A 750 7.82 22.69 -49.55
CA PHE A 750 7.85 23.23 -50.91
C PHE A 750 6.81 24.33 -51.04
N CYS A 751 7.23 25.53 -51.46
CA CYS A 751 6.39 26.71 -51.63
C CYS A 751 6.41 27.16 -53.09
N GLN A 752 5.24 27.44 -53.66
CA GLN A 752 5.12 28.04 -54.98
C GLN A 752 4.02 29.11 -55.00
N ASN A 753 4.33 30.29 -55.54
CA ASN A 753 3.41 31.43 -55.56
C ASN A 753 2.93 31.80 -54.15
N VAL A 754 3.88 32.09 -53.25
CA VAL A 754 3.60 32.54 -51.89
C VAL A 754 4.05 33.99 -51.75
N GLU A 755 3.19 34.83 -51.18
CA GLU A 755 3.45 36.26 -51.00
C GLU A 755 3.52 36.57 -49.51
N PHE A 756 4.65 37.12 -49.05
CA PHE A 756 4.88 37.57 -47.70
C PHE A 756 4.94 39.10 -47.67
N GLN A 757 4.11 39.73 -46.85
CA GLN A 757 4.06 41.18 -46.72
C GLN A 757 4.00 41.60 -45.25
N GLY A 758 4.87 42.51 -44.82
CA GLY A 758 4.79 43.05 -43.44
C GLY A 758 5.02 42.01 -42.34
N CYS A 759 5.87 41.01 -42.58
CA CYS A 759 6.26 40.02 -41.57
C CYS A 759 7.51 40.50 -40.84
N GLU A 760 7.62 40.21 -39.54
CA GLU A 760 8.90 40.41 -38.82
C GLU A 760 9.98 39.47 -39.41
N LEU A 761 9.71 38.17 -39.50
CA LEU A 761 10.58 37.20 -40.18
C LEU A 761 9.77 36.48 -41.27
N ALA A 762 10.10 36.64 -42.56
CA ALA A 762 9.25 36.08 -43.61
C ALA A 762 9.41 34.56 -43.74
N VAL A 763 10.62 34.05 -44.00
CA VAL A 763 10.87 32.60 -44.22
C VAL A 763 12.00 32.09 -43.34
N ASN A 764 11.67 31.18 -42.43
CA ASN A 764 12.60 30.61 -41.45
C ASN A 764 12.75 29.09 -41.63
N SER A 765 14.00 28.64 -41.58
CA SER A 765 14.39 27.22 -41.58
C SER A 765 15.36 26.97 -40.43
N LYS A 766 15.03 26.05 -39.53
CA LYS A 766 15.81 25.72 -38.33
C LYS A 766 15.99 24.21 -38.15
N ASP A 767 17.06 23.79 -37.50
CA ASP A 767 17.24 22.42 -36.98
C ASP A 767 17.08 21.32 -38.05
N ASP A 768 18.00 21.26 -39.02
CA ASP A 768 18.03 20.27 -40.13
C ASP A 768 16.84 20.35 -41.09
N SER A 769 16.12 21.48 -41.09
CA SER A 769 14.96 21.71 -41.97
C SER A 769 15.36 22.23 -43.34
N ARG A 770 14.42 22.09 -44.29
CA ARG A 770 14.59 22.50 -45.69
C ARG A 770 13.34 23.20 -46.22
N VAL A 771 13.53 24.41 -46.75
CA VAL A 771 12.49 25.15 -47.48
C VAL A 771 12.92 25.35 -48.93
N ASP A 772 12.08 24.95 -49.90
CA ASP A 772 12.23 25.24 -51.33
C ASP A 772 11.10 26.18 -51.76
N ILE A 773 11.40 27.43 -52.06
CA ILE A 773 10.44 28.48 -52.41
C ILE A 773 10.63 28.97 -53.84
N ARG A 774 9.54 29.03 -54.61
CA ARG A 774 9.59 29.35 -56.05
C ARG A 774 8.52 30.36 -56.46
N GLN A 775 8.85 31.22 -57.43
CA GLN A 775 7.87 32.12 -58.07
C GLN A 775 7.04 32.87 -57.03
N SER A 776 7.68 33.51 -56.06
CA SER A 776 7.07 34.04 -54.84
C SER A 776 7.53 35.49 -54.62
N GLY A 777 6.93 36.20 -53.66
CA GLY A 777 7.31 37.56 -53.30
C GLY A 777 7.47 37.74 -51.80
N ILE A 778 8.47 38.52 -51.40
CA ILE A 778 8.72 38.94 -50.02
C ILE A 778 8.89 40.46 -50.04
N MET A 779 7.98 41.17 -49.39
CA MET A 779 7.91 42.63 -49.43
C MET A 779 7.75 43.22 -48.03
N ASN A 780 8.43 44.33 -47.74
CA ASN A 780 8.22 45.10 -46.51
C ASN A 780 8.35 44.26 -45.22
N CYS A 781 9.29 43.33 -45.18
CA CYS A 781 9.54 42.47 -44.01
C CYS A 781 10.80 42.92 -43.24
N THR A 782 10.90 42.66 -41.94
CA THR A 782 12.12 43.01 -41.19
C THR A 782 13.29 42.13 -41.65
N VAL A 783 13.09 40.81 -41.74
CA VAL A 783 14.08 39.88 -42.32
C VAL A 783 13.42 38.98 -43.36
N GLY A 784 14.02 38.90 -44.56
CA GLY A 784 13.52 38.06 -45.65
C GLY A 784 13.70 36.57 -45.39
N TYR A 785 14.95 36.11 -45.24
CA TYR A 785 15.26 34.69 -45.00
C TYR A 785 16.07 34.46 -43.72
N VAL A 786 15.75 33.43 -42.96
CA VAL A 786 16.51 33.04 -41.76
C VAL A 786 16.82 31.55 -41.77
N ALA A 787 18.10 31.17 -41.75
CA ALA A 787 18.54 29.77 -41.71
C ALA A 787 19.56 29.54 -40.58
N PHE A 788 19.23 28.70 -39.59
CA PHE A 788 20.07 28.51 -38.40
C PHE A 788 19.85 27.19 -37.66
N MET A 789 20.66 26.91 -36.63
CA MET A 789 20.52 25.74 -35.75
C MET A 789 20.25 26.20 -34.32
N LYS A 790 19.01 26.01 -33.84
CA LYS A 790 18.59 26.33 -32.48
C LYS A 790 18.97 25.22 -31.50
N LYS A 791 18.74 23.97 -31.91
CA LYS A 791 18.92 22.75 -31.12
C LYS A 791 20.10 21.97 -31.66
N THR A 792 21.16 21.83 -30.85
CA THR A 792 22.45 21.28 -31.29
C THR A 792 22.41 19.77 -31.56
N GLU A 793 21.36 19.07 -31.11
CA GLU A 793 21.08 17.68 -31.45
C GLU A 793 20.58 17.48 -32.90
N TYR A 794 20.23 18.58 -33.59
CA TYR A 794 19.94 18.61 -35.02
C TYR A 794 21.14 19.14 -35.82
N GLY A 795 20.97 19.20 -37.14
CA GLY A 795 21.95 19.72 -38.08
C GLY A 795 21.63 21.16 -38.56
N PRO A 796 22.50 21.71 -39.43
CA PRO A 796 22.27 23.01 -40.04
C PRO A 796 21.05 22.99 -40.97
N ALA A 797 20.38 24.14 -41.09
CA ALA A 797 19.17 24.29 -41.91
C ALA A 797 19.47 24.79 -43.33
N SER A 798 18.52 24.62 -44.23
CA SER A 798 18.64 25.04 -45.64
C SER A 798 17.41 25.73 -46.21
N ILE A 799 17.65 26.72 -47.07
CA ILE A 799 16.63 27.40 -47.88
C ILE A 799 17.11 27.48 -49.33
N SER A 800 16.22 27.20 -50.29
CA SER A 800 16.46 27.39 -51.72
C SER A 800 15.32 28.23 -52.31
N ALA A 801 15.66 29.42 -52.81
CA ALA A 801 14.75 30.36 -53.45
C ALA A 801 15.01 30.44 -54.96
N SER A 802 13.96 30.38 -55.78
CA SER A 802 14.08 30.54 -57.23
C SER A 802 12.97 31.41 -57.82
N LYS A 803 13.34 32.42 -58.61
CA LYS A 803 12.40 33.44 -59.11
C LYS A 803 11.56 34.06 -57.99
N VAL A 804 12.21 34.41 -56.88
CA VAL A 804 11.56 35.09 -55.76
C VAL A 804 11.93 36.56 -55.78
N THR A 805 10.93 37.43 -55.77
CA THR A 805 11.15 38.88 -55.65
C THR A 805 11.34 39.24 -54.18
N LEU A 806 12.39 39.98 -53.87
CA LEU A 806 12.70 40.46 -52.52
C LEU A 806 12.80 41.99 -52.57
N GLU A 807 11.85 42.68 -51.95
CA GLU A 807 11.72 44.14 -52.02
C GLU A 807 11.52 44.74 -50.61
N GLU A 808 12.15 45.89 -50.36
CA GLU A 808 11.90 46.71 -49.17
C GLU A 808 12.04 45.97 -47.82
N CYS A 809 12.94 44.98 -47.72
CA CYS A 809 13.25 44.31 -46.46
C CYS A 809 14.37 45.06 -45.71
N ASN A 810 14.29 45.16 -44.37
CA ASN A 810 15.37 45.80 -43.59
C ASN A 810 16.67 44.99 -43.70
N LYS A 811 16.55 43.66 -43.71
CA LYS A 811 17.65 42.73 -43.96
C LYS A 811 17.19 41.59 -44.87
N ASP A 812 17.95 41.35 -45.93
CA ASP A 812 17.56 40.32 -46.91
C ASP A 812 17.63 38.90 -46.31
N TRP A 813 18.68 38.61 -45.52
CA TRP A 813 18.83 37.32 -44.85
C TRP A 813 19.70 37.33 -43.58
N LEU A 814 19.47 36.33 -42.72
CA LEU A 814 20.29 35.93 -41.58
C LEU A 814 20.64 34.45 -41.70
N ILE A 815 21.92 34.14 -41.87
CA ILE A 815 22.38 32.76 -42.09
C ILE A 815 23.46 32.44 -41.07
N GLU A 816 23.24 31.38 -40.31
CA GLU A 816 24.21 30.86 -39.34
C GLU A 816 25.33 30.08 -40.03
N GLU A 817 26.51 30.03 -39.41
CA GLU A 817 27.60 29.17 -39.85
C GLU A 817 27.10 27.73 -40.11
N LYS A 818 27.45 27.18 -41.29
CA LYS A 818 27.04 25.86 -41.81
C LYS A 818 25.59 25.73 -42.32
N SER A 819 24.70 26.68 -42.00
CA SER A 819 23.38 26.76 -42.64
C SER A 819 23.51 27.36 -44.05
N THR A 820 22.53 27.11 -44.92
CA THR A 820 22.65 27.47 -46.35
C THR A 820 21.42 28.19 -46.90
N LEU A 821 21.65 29.21 -47.73
CA LEU A 821 20.65 29.85 -48.57
C LEU A 821 21.15 29.86 -50.03
N PHE A 822 20.31 29.40 -50.95
CA PHE A 822 20.54 29.51 -52.39
C PHE A 822 19.50 30.42 -53.02
N ILE A 823 19.91 31.43 -53.79
CA ILE A 823 19.03 32.31 -54.57
C ILE A 823 19.35 32.10 -56.05
N ASP A 824 18.38 31.64 -56.83
CA ASP A 824 18.52 31.28 -58.25
C ASP A 824 19.75 30.39 -58.54
N GLY A 825 19.97 29.43 -57.64
CA GLY A 825 21.08 28.47 -57.71
C GLY A 825 22.43 29.00 -57.19
N LYS A 826 22.52 30.25 -56.74
CA LYS A 826 23.74 30.84 -56.17
C LYS A 826 23.70 30.81 -54.64
N ALA A 827 24.70 30.19 -54.02
CA ALA A 827 24.87 30.19 -52.57
C ALA A 827 25.16 31.62 -52.05
N GLN A 828 24.54 31.99 -50.93
CA GLN A 828 24.83 33.23 -50.20
C GLN A 828 25.82 32.96 -49.06
N GLU A 829 26.59 33.97 -48.67
CA GLU A 829 27.51 33.89 -47.52
C GLU A 829 26.74 33.89 -46.20
N HIS A 830 27.29 33.20 -45.19
CA HIS A 830 26.75 33.26 -43.84
C HIS A 830 26.95 34.66 -43.25
N THR A 831 26.03 35.10 -42.38
CA THR A 831 26.05 36.45 -41.81
C THR A 831 26.45 36.49 -40.34
N ASN A 832 26.30 35.37 -39.62
CA ASN A 832 26.54 35.30 -38.18
C ASN A 832 26.98 33.89 -37.74
N ASP A 833 27.77 33.80 -36.68
CA ASP A 833 28.17 32.51 -36.09
C ASP A 833 27.04 31.86 -35.27
N ASN A 834 26.16 32.69 -34.70
CA ASN A 834 25.02 32.25 -33.92
C ASN A 834 23.83 33.18 -34.15
N VAL A 835 22.92 32.79 -35.04
CA VAL A 835 21.73 33.57 -35.38
C VAL A 835 20.71 33.52 -34.23
N SER A 836 20.64 32.42 -33.48
CA SER A 836 19.65 32.25 -32.40
C SER A 836 19.77 33.32 -31.30
N MET A 837 20.96 33.88 -31.07
CA MET A 837 21.18 34.97 -30.12
C MET A 837 20.56 36.31 -30.55
N LEU A 838 20.31 36.50 -31.85
CA LEU A 838 19.72 37.72 -32.40
C LEU A 838 18.18 37.65 -32.44
N LEU A 839 17.62 36.45 -32.42
CA LEU A 839 16.18 36.22 -32.51
C LEU A 839 15.50 36.29 -31.13
N TYR A 840 14.19 36.06 -31.10
CA TYR A 840 13.35 35.94 -29.89
C TYR A 840 13.23 37.25 -29.07
N GLY A 841 13.16 38.38 -29.77
CA GLY A 841 13.00 39.70 -29.16
C GLY A 841 14.29 40.32 -28.66
N ASN A 842 15.46 39.79 -29.07
CA ASN A 842 16.75 40.44 -28.81
C ASN A 842 17.02 41.55 -29.82
N GLU A 843 17.14 41.21 -31.10
CA GLU A 843 17.28 42.17 -32.21
C GLU A 843 16.14 42.00 -33.24
N TYR A 844 15.77 40.75 -33.52
CA TYR A 844 14.68 40.40 -34.45
C TYR A 844 13.70 39.41 -33.81
N GLY A 845 12.51 39.31 -34.40
CA GLY A 845 11.47 38.39 -33.97
C GLY A 845 10.78 38.83 -32.68
N LYS A 846 9.64 38.24 -32.40
CA LYS A 846 8.85 38.59 -31.20
C LYS A 846 9.46 37.96 -29.94
N SER A 847 9.36 38.67 -28.81
CA SER A 847 9.74 38.10 -27.51
C SER A 847 8.70 37.11 -27.03
N SER A 848 9.15 36.01 -26.44
CA SER A 848 8.31 34.95 -25.84
C SER A 848 7.79 35.30 -24.44
N LYS A 849 7.79 36.59 -24.06
CA LYS A 849 7.41 37.09 -22.72
C LYS A 849 6.02 37.69 -22.67
#